data_AF-A0A954DE88-F1
#
_entry.id   AF-A0A954DE88-F1
#
_cell.length_a   1.000
_cell.length_b   1.000
_cell.length_c   1.000
_cell.angle_alpha   90.00
_cell.angle_beta   90.00
_cell.angle_gamma   90.00
#
_symmetry.space_group_name_H-M   'P 1'
#
loop_
_entity.id
_entity.type
_entity.pdbx_description
1 polymer ?
#
loop_
_entity_poly.entity_id
_entity_poly.type
_entity_poly.pdbx_seq_one_letter_code
_entity_poly.pdbx_strand_id
1 'polypeptide(L)'
;MNCSLSVVSALALCVIARAQTSCEVLVDINTTPLPSHTGPSPDLLALTQDTRSWRFTECGGWWYYSATSPVGTDELWRTDGKGTCELACDPTGPALSSHVNNIVCCNGKIYFSAFTSTTVVNTAEELVVYDPVGKTHTVLTAGPSSNGSRIDDITAFGTRVFFEADDGVHGQELWVTDGTTAGTQLFADIVPGSGGSGPQYLTVAGSKMFFSAISTISGRDLFVTDGTPAGTVLVQRNVNNQQKHGPIVALGNKVAVRVYDKDFGYELWVSDGTSAGTSMLKDIRPGNSDGVGTNLVHARAALGKIWFSADDGTNGEELWVTDLTTSGTQLVADIQVGSGSSIPRFFEVSNGKVYFAADHLSQQGGLLVSDGTAIGTQLVADVGLFDRVEYLAGTASKLFFRTDNALYGSDGTTAGTGALGIANTSSPVYITPIDTSRILFGAASSEGEILMLSDGTVAGTSEACSGPSPRTANATPANLRASHAHVFFSANDGATGNEPWISSGTSATTARLADIVPGTGSSGATGFTTWGSEGRTIFIANDGTNGIEPWVTDGTSAGTLLLGDLMAGSAGSFPDEFTPCGDRVVFSARNATAGYEIWASDGTSAGTTMLRDIAPGTANSLPTKLVAFRGRVFFTANETTTGRELWVTDGTSAGTQMLVDLDPGTSGSSPSSLIATDDKIYFFATTTTSGRELWVSDGTVIGTAMVADLTAGAGSTSFSSAVAVCDGKLVFSANVSGTGFEPWVSDGTAAGTMMLADIFAGASSSSPSGFACAEDRVYFAARGTSGTEPYVTDLTPAGTRLLADIYAGSSSSSPTEFTCVGNRAYFRANDGDHGIEVWTTDGTTAGTRLYCDVLPGTASSNPTQFQVMGGRVYFAASDAWLGSEVFVIDEPGAHAWRVGQPCGATAPTLTATAPVLGGSSTVAIDGGQTGSVGVVILGTPFGTKSFDPRPDRAGCYQYVDVYVATLVAFVAPGGSGSLPIPNSPALAGVHVALHSLWVTTTSFGDSSNGVEMRVGN
;
A
#
# COMPACT_ATOMS: atom_id res chain seq x y z
N MET A 1 36.54 31.52 33.97
CA MET A 1 37.45 32.04 32.93
C MET A 1 37.33 31.08 31.75
N ASN A 2 36.38 31.31 30.86
CA ASN A 2 36.41 32.15 29.65
C ASN A 2 37.20 31.57 28.46
N CYS A 3 36.45 31.49 27.34
CA CYS A 3 36.82 31.44 25.91
C CYS A 3 37.16 30.05 25.31
N SER A 4 36.70 29.67 24.11
CA SER A 4 35.75 30.24 23.12
C SER A 4 35.66 29.30 21.90
N LEU A 5 34.54 29.39 21.17
CA LEU A 5 34.21 28.80 19.86
C LEU A 5 35.31 28.90 18.77
N SER A 6 35.40 27.87 17.92
CA SER A 6 35.28 27.85 16.44
C SER A 6 35.70 26.43 15.97
N VAL A 7 35.01 25.73 15.06
CA VAL A 7 34.98 26.00 13.61
C VAL A 7 33.73 25.34 13.01
N VAL A 8 32.96 26.15 12.29
CA VAL A 8 31.93 25.77 11.31
C VAL A 8 32.62 25.68 9.95
N SER A 9 32.40 24.61 9.18
CA SER A 9 32.22 24.57 7.70
C SER A 9 32.73 23.26 7.06
N ALA A 10 31.80 22.44 6.56
CA ALA A 10 31.90 21.61 5.34
C ALA A 10 30.88 20.46 5.41
N LEU A 11 29.74 20.63 4.72
CA LEU A 11 28.95 19.61 4.02
C LEU A 11 27.58 20.22 3.66
N ALA A 12 27.60 21.07 2.64
CA ALA A 12 26.40 21.40 1.88
C ALA A 12 26.51 20.62 0.56
N LEU A 13 25.82 19.48 0.47
CA LEU A 13 25.52 18.81 -0.78
C LEU A 13 24.06 18.37 -0.76
N CYS A 14 23.28 18.99 -1.66
CA CYS A 14 22.04 18.54 -2.29
C CYS A 14 21.22 17.44 -1.59
N VAL A 15 20.13 17.83 -0.92
CA VAL A 15 19.00 16.93 -0.65
C VAL A 15 17.72 17.64 -1.09
N ILE A 16 17.30 17.37 -2.32
CA ILE A 16 15.91 17.55 -2.74
C ILE A 16 15.15 16.36 -2.16
N ALA A 17 14.51 16.54 -1.01
CA ALA A 17 13.61 15.54 -0.44
C ALA A 17 12.23 15.69 -1.11
N ARG A 18 11.90 14.76 -2.02
CA ARG A 18 10.52 14.51 -2.46
C ARG A 18 9.84 13.68 -1.36
N ALA A 19 8.75 14.19 -0.79
CA ALA A 19 7.88 13.39 0.06
C ALA A 19 7.23 12.27 -0.78
N GLN A 20 7.20 11.05 -0.26
CA GLN A 20 6.46 9.91 -0.84
C GLN A 20 4.98 10.28 -0.98
N THR A 21 4.39 10.02 -2.14
CA THR A 21 2.95 10.21 -2.42
C THR A 21 2.39 8.87 -2.85
N SER A 22 1.83 8.10 -1.92
CA SER A 22 1.04 6.90 -2.21
C SER A 22 -0.23 6.91 -1.36
N CYS A 23 -1.35 6.56 -1.99
CA CYS A 23 -2.56 6.13 -1.30
C CYS A 23 -2.45 4.62 -1.13
N GLU A 24 -2.63 4.13 0.08
CA GLU A 24 -2.52 2.71 0.37
C GLU A 24 -3.91 2.13 0.61
N VAL A 25 -4.18 0.96 0.04
CA VAL A 25 -5.38 0.18 0.36
C VAL A 25 -5.25 -0.24 1.82
N LEU A 26 -6.27 0.06 2.63
CA LEU A 26 -6.26 -0.29 4.04
C LEU A 26 -6.35 -1.81 4.24
N VAL A 27 -7.24 -2.47 3.50
CA VAL A 27 -7.47 -3.91 3.46
C VAL A 27 -8.32 -4.27 2.24
N ASP A 28 -8.14 -5.46 1.67
CA ASP A 28 -9.11 -6.08 0.74
C ASP A 28 -10.15 -6.83 1.58
N ILE A 29 -11.39 -6.34 1.59
CA ILE A 29 -12.45 -6.89 2.44
C ILE A 29 -12.95 -8.26 1.91
N ASN A 30 -12.63 -8.61 0.66
CA ASN A 30 -13.08 -9.83 0.00
C ASN A 30 -12.15 -11.05 0.21
N THR A 31 -11.15 -10.95 1.11
CA THR A 31 -10.22 -12.05 1.40
C THR A 31 -10.87 -13.13 2.29
N THR A 32 -11.80 -13.90 1.74
CA THR A 32 -12.15 -15.20 2.35
C THR A 32 -11.19 -16.29 1.83
N PRO A 33 -10.67 -17.18 2.70
CA PRO A 33 -9.98 -18.39 2.23
C PRO A 33 -10.98 -19.25 1.46
N LEU A 34 -10.62 -19.68 0.26
CA LEU A 34 -11.45 -20.58 -0.54
C LEU A 34 -11.87 -21.83 0.28
N PRO A 35 -13.15 -22.25 0.24
CA PRO A 35 -13.54 -23.53 0.78
C PRO A 35 -12.93 -24.67 -0.05
N SER A 36 -12.62 -25.78 0.63
CA SER A 36 -12.08 -27.01 0.05
C SER A 36 -12.91 -27.49 -1.15
N HIS A 37 -12.38 -27.37 -2.36
CA HIS A 37 -13.02 -27.90 -3.56
C HIS A 37 -12.75 -29.41 -3.70
N THR A 38 -13.78 -30.21 -3.45
CA THR A 38 -13.87 -31.60 -3.92
C THR A 38 -14.66 -31.63 -5.23
N GLY A 39 -14.02 -31.99 -6.34
CA GLY A 39 -14.70 -32.51 -7.55
C GLY A 39 -14.25 -31.88 -8.87
N PRO A 40 -14.05 -32.67 -9.94
CA PRO A 40 -13.59 -32.19 -11.24
C PRO A 40 -14.76 -31.88 -12.19
N SER A 41 -14.61 -30.86 -13.06
CA SER A 41 -15.27 -30.87 -14.36
C SER A 41 -14.30 -30.38 -15.46
N PRO A 42 -14.40 -30.93 -16.69
CA PRO A 42 -13.48 -30.64 -17.79
C PRO A 42 -14.08 -29.61 -18.75
N ASP A 43 -13.26 -28.68 -19.23
CA ASP A 43 -13.19 -28.21 -20.62
C ASP A 43 -12.60 -26.79 -20.69
N LEU A 44 -11.39 -26.67 -21.23
CA LEU A 44 -11.09 -25.59 -22.18
C LEU A 44 -9.92 -26.01 -23.08
N LEU A 45 -10.21 -26.08 -24.38
CA LEU A 45 -9.27 -26.39 -25.46
C LEU A 45 -8.57 -25.13 -25.95
N ALA A 46 -7.27 -25.29 -26.21
CA ALA A 46 -6.40 -24.57 -27.16
C ALA A 46 -5.98 -23.13 -26.84
N LEU A 47 -4.76 -23.00 -26.28
CA LEU A 47 -3.87 -21.87 -26.53
C LEU A 47 -2.50 -22.40 -26.99
N THR A 48 -1.99 -21.78 -28.05
CA THR A 48 -0.80 -22.12 -28.83
C THR A 48 0.50 -21.89 -28.07
N GLN A 49 1.49 -22.72 -28.41
CA GLN A 49 2.89 -22.69 -27.99
C GLN A 49 3.50 -21.28 -27.96
N ASP A 50 3.69 -20.73 -26.76
CA ASP A 50 4.84 -19.89 -26.44
C ASP A 50 5.20 -20.16 -24.98
N THR A 51 6.40 -20.68 -24.74
CA THR A 51 6.85 -21.17 -23.43
C THR A 51 7.20 -20.00 -22.51
N ARG A 52 6.19 -19.43 -21.84
CA ARG A 52 6.32 -18.28 -20.92
C ARG A 52 7.08 -18.71 -19.66
N SER A 53 8.18 -18.03 -19.36
CA SER A 53 9.16 -18.47 -18.36
C SER A 53 9.14 -17.55 -17.13
N TRP A 54 8.53 -17.98 -16.03
CA TRP A 54 8.69 -17.31 -14.74
C TRP A 54 10.15 -17.39 -14.30
N ARG A 55 10.88 -16.28 -14.35
CA ARG A 55 12.23 -16.18 -13.75
C ARG A 55 12.17 -15.32 -12.51
N PHE A 56 12.49 -15.91 -11.37
CA PHE A 56 12.63 -15.20 -10.10
C PHE A 56 14.05 -14.69 -9.95
N THR A 57 14.20 -13.47 -9.44
CA THR A 57 15.51 -12.94 -9.05
C THR A 57 15.38 -12.28 -7.68
N GLU A 58 16.30 -12.58 -6.76
CA GLU A 58 16.41 -11.85 -5.50
C GLU A 58 17.28 -10.61 -5.71
N CYS A 59 16.84 -9.47 -5.16
CA CYS A 59 17.61 -8.24 -5.18
C CYS A 59 17.23 -7.36 -3.99
N GLY A 60 18.18 -7.13 -3.09
CA GLY A 60 18.01 -6.18 -1.99
C GLY A 60 16.94 -6.58 -0.98
N GLY A 61 16.74 -7.88 -0.74
CA GLY A 61 15.76 -8.43 0.19
C GLY A 61 14.37 -8.66 -0.40
N TRP A 62 14.20 -8.43 -1.70
CA TRP A 62 12.95 -8.63 -2.43
C TRP A 62 13.13 -9.63 -3.57
N TRP A 63 12.07 -10.38 -3.86
CA TRP A 63 11.99 -11.29 -5.00
C TRP A 63 11.21 -10.63 -6.12
N TYR A 64 11.82 -10.52 -7.29
CA TYR A 64 11.21 -9.96 -8.49
C TYR A 64 10.79 -11.09 -9.43
N TYR A 65 9.62 -10.91 -10.03
CA TYR A 65 9.03 -11.91 -10.92
C TYR A 65 8.12 -11.25 -11.96
N SER A 66 7.86 -11.98 -13.05
CA SER A 66 6.90 -11.59 -14.07
C SER A 66 5.55 -12.22 -13.75
N ALA A 67 4.45 -11.47 -13.83
CA ALA A 67 3.09 -12.00 -13.68
C ALA A 67 2.11 -11.33 -14.63
N THR A 68 1.16 -12.11 -15.16
CA THR A 68 0.16 -11.63 -16.13
C THR A 68 -0.98 -10.86 -15.44
N SER A 69 -1.20 -9.63 -15.90
CA SER A 69 -2.35 -8.79 -15.56
C SER A 69 -3.67 -9.34 -16.15
N PRO A 70 -4.85 -9.05 -15.57
CA PRO A 70 -6.18 -9.47 -16.04
C PRO A 70 -6.51 -9.03 -17.48
N VAL A 71 -5.84 -7.99 -17.98
CA VAL A 71 -5.96 -7.55 -19.38
C VAL A 71 -5.03 -8.31 -20.33
N GLY A 72 -4.31 -9.32 -19.83
CA GLY A 72 -3.46 -10.23 -20.60
C GLY A 72 -2.02 -9.75 -20.83
N THR A 73 -1.53 -8.79 -20.05
CA THR A 73 -0.17 -8.22 -20.19
C THR A 73 0.75 -8.66 -19.05
N ASP A 74 1.95 -9.18 -19.35
CA ASP A 74 2.92 -9.52 -18.29
C ASP A 74 3.58 -8.25 -17.72
N GLU A 75 3.61 -8.15 -16.40
CA GLU A 75 4.14 -7.02 -15.63
C GLU A 75 5.24 -7.47 -14.66
N LEU A 76 6.08 -6.53 -14.20
CA LEU A 76 7.10 -6.79 -13.18
C LEU A 76 6.49 -6.61 -11.79
N TRP A 77 6.57 -7.66 -10.97
CA TRP A 77 6.08 -7.70 -9.60
C TRP A 77 7.21 -7.96 -8.62
N ARG A 78 6.98 -7.62 -7.34
CA ARG A 78 7.90 -7.98 -6.26
C ARG A 78 7.21 -8.46 -5.01
N THR A 79 7.87 -9.36 -4.27
CA THR A 79 7.44 -9.84 -2.96
C THR A 79 8.57 -9.88 -1.95
N ASP A 80 8.25 -9.68 -0.67
CA ASP A 80 9.19 -9.83 0.44
C ASP A 80 9.34 -11.29 0.93
N GLY A 81 8.57 -12.22 0.34
CA GLY A 81 8.55 -13.63 0.74
C GLY A 81 7.91 -13.89 2.11
N LYS A 82 7.17 -12.91 2.65
CA LYS A 82 6.50 -12.97 3.97
C LYS A 82 5.02 -12.56 3.92
N GLY A 83 4.44 -12.32 2.75
CA GLY A 83 3.02 -11.98 2.60
C GLY A 83 2.76 -10.71 1.80
N THR A 84 3.78 -9.87 1.62
CA THR A 84 3.66 -8.61 0.87
C THR A 84 4.00 -8.84 -0.58
N CYS A 85 3.09 -8.46 -1.48
CA CYS A 85 3.31 -8.40 -2.91
C CYS A 85 2.84 -7.06 -3.42
N GLU A 86 3.63 -6.45 -4.29
CA GLU A 86 3.26 -5.18 -4.92
C GLU A 86 3.75 -5.18 -6.36
N LEU A 87 2.98 -4.48 -7.20
CA LEU A 87 3.42 -4.12 -8.54
C LEU A 87 4.71 -3.30 -8.40
N ALA A 88 5.75 -3.67 -9.14
CA ALA A 88 6.96 -2.86 -9.25
C ALA A 88 6.67 -1.69 -10.21
N CYS A 89 5.74 -0.82 -9.82
CA CYS A 89 5.20 0.23 -10.67
C CYS A 89 6.21 1.37 -10.92
N ASP A 90 6.12 1.97 -12.11
CA ASP A 90 6.71 3.27 -12.43
C ASP A 90 5.56 4.25 -12.70
N PRO A 91 5.31 5.23 -11.82
CA PRO A 91 4.25 6.22 -12.00
C PRO A 91 4.60 7.32 -13.03
N THR A 92 5.79 7.27 -13.66
CA THR A 92 6.35 8.36 -14.47
C THR A 92 6.93 7.94 -15.81
N GLY A 93 7.07 6.64 -16.07
CA GLY A 93 7.70 6.08 -17.26
C GLY A 93 6.74 5.79 -18.42
N PRO A 94 7.26 5.57 -19.65
CA PRO A 94 6.44 5.10 -20.76
C PRO A 94 5.84 3.72 -20.43
N ALA A 95 4.57 3.53 -20.79
CA ALA A 95 3.83 2.29 -20.53
C ALA A 95 4.55 1.08 -21.17
N LEU A 96 4.92 0.09 -20.34
CA LEU A 96 5.38 -1.21 -20.80
C LEU A 96 4.16 -1.98 -21.34
N SER A 97 4.24 -2.50 -22.56
CA SER A 97 3.05 -2.99 -23.26
C SER A 97 2.76 -4.49 -23.07
N SER A 98 3.71 -5.27 -22.52
CA SER A 98 3.63 -6.68 -22.05
C SER A 98 5.00 -7.39 -22.17
N HIS A 99 5.10 -8.63 -21.65
CA HIS A 99 6.22 -9.58 -21.76
C HIS A 99 7.50 -9.28 -20.96
N VAL A 100 7.41 -9.19 -19.63
CA VAL A 100 8.59 -9.18 -18.77
C VAL A 100 9.26 -10.56 -18.74
N ASN A 101 10.50 -10.66 -19.22
CA ASN A 101 11.29 -11.90 -19.29
C ASN A 101 12.76 -11.69 -18.87
N ASN A 102 13.52 -12.79 -18.72
CA ASN A 102 14.98 -12.75 -18.52
C ASN A 102 15.47 -11.89 -17.33
N ILE A 103 14.74 -11.92 -16.20
CA ILE A 103 14.97 -11.06 -15.04
C ILE A 103 16.29 -11.40 -14.30
N VAL A 104 17.18 -10.41 -14.14
CA VAL A 104 18.46 -10.52 -13.45
C VAL A 104 18.72 -9.32 -12.53
N CYS A 105 19.20 -9.57 -11.31
CA CYS A 105 19.70 -8.52 -10.42
C CYS A 105 21.18 -8.24 -10.69
N CYS A 106 21.54 -6.98 -10.86
CA CYS A 106 22.94 -6.54 -10.94
C CYS A 106 23.09 -5.16 -10.28
N ASN A 107 24.03 -5.02 -9.35
CA ASN A 107 24.26 -3.79 -8.55
C ASN A 107 23.01 -3.21 -7.89
N GLY A 108 22.11 -4.06 -7.38
CA GLY A 108 20.87 -3.61 -6.73
C GLY A 108 19.79 -3.08 -7.68
N LYS A 109 19.98 -3.22 -9.00
CA LYS A 109 18.99 -2.92 -10.04
C LYS A 109 18.52 -4.20 -10.71
N ILE A 110 17.31 -4.16 -11.28
CA ILE A 110 16.69 -5.27 -11.99
C ILE A 110 16.79 -5.01 -13.48
N TYR A 111 17.25 -6.00 -14.23
CA TYR A 111 17.35 -5.97 -15.68
C TYR A 111 16.47 -7.06 -16.26
N PHE A 112 15.67 -6.74 -17.26
CA PHE A 112 14.73 -7.67 -17.88
C PHE A 112 14.45 -7.24 -19.32
N SER A 113 13.98 -8.17 -20.14
CA SER A 113 13.49 -7.85 -21.48
C SER A 113 11.98 -7.59 -21.44
N ALA A 114 11.48 -6.62 -22.23
CA ALA A 114 10.05 -6.28 -22.32
C ALA A 114 9.67 -5.61 -23.66
N PHE A 115 8.39 -5.67 -24.05
CA PHE A 115 7.86 -4.91 -25.18
C PHE A 115 7.40 -3.50 -24.78
N THR A 116 7.66 -2.50 -25.64
CA THR A 116 7.47 -1.07 -25.31
C THR A 116 6.40 -0.34 -26.16
N SER A 117 5.41 -1.02 -26.78
CA SER A 117 4.42 -0.36 -27.66
C SER A 117 2.98 -0.89 -27.54
N THR A 118 2.01 0.01 -27.34
CA THR A 118 0.56 -0.26 -27.19
C THR A 118 -0.22 -0.33 -28.51
N THR A 119 0.42 -0.16 -29.67
CA THR A 119 -0.25 -0.17 -30.98
C THR A 119 0.20 -1.34 -31.87
N VAL A 120 -0.60 -2.41 -31.88
CA VAL A 120 -0.85 -3.39 -32.98
C VAL A 120 0.39 -4.00 -33.70
N VAL A 121 0.53 -5.33 -33.54
CA VAL A 121 1.42 -6.33 -34.18
C VAL A 121 2.94 -6.18 -33.98
N ASN A 122 3.47 -7.03 -33.08
CA ASN A 122 4.82 -7.56 -32.95
C ASN A 122 6.04 -6.67 -33.30
N THR A 123 6.99 -6.64 -32.34
CA THR A 123 8.46 -6.55 -32.50
C THR A 123 9.16 -5.23 -32.15
N ALA A 124 9.31 -4.97 -30.85
CA ALA A 124 10.58 -4.51 -30.29
C ALA A 124 10.72 -4.92 -28.81
N GLU A 125 11.30 -6.10 -28.59
CA GLU A 125 11.76 -6.48 -27.24
C GLU A 125 13.00 -5.64 -26.94
N GLU A 126 12.96 -4.90 -25.84
CA GLU A 126 14.00 -3.99 -25.40
C GLU A 126 14.50 -4.37 -24.01
N LEU A 127 15.75 -4.00 -23.71
CA LEU A 127 16.30 -4.16 -22.38
C LEU A 127 15.77 -3.04 -21.48
N VAL A 128 15.24 -3.41 -20.32
CA VAL A 128 14.74 -2.46 -19.33
C VAL A 128 15.57 -2.61 -18.05
N VAL A 129 15.95 -1.48 -17.46
CA VAL A 129 16.49 -1.43 -16.10
C VAL A 129 15.46 -0.80 -15.16
N TYR A 130 15.19 -1.47 -14.05
CA TYR A 130 14.35 -0.97 -12.96
C TYR A 130 15.20 -0.70 -11.72
N ASP A 131 14.96 0.46 -11.09
CA ASP A 131 15.57 0.87 -9.83
C ASP A 131 14.60 0.62 -8.67
N PRO A 132 14.85 -0.41 -7.83
CA PRO A 132 14.02 -0.72 -6.66
C PRO A 132 13.83 0.39 -5.63
N VAL A 133 14.80 1.31 -5.52
CA VAL A 133 14.80 2.39 -4.53
C VAL A 133 13.96 3.56 -5.02
N GLY A 134 14.12 3.90 -6.30
CA GLY A 134 13.36 4.97 -6.95
C GLY A 134 11.95 4.56 -7.39
N LYS A 135 11.68 3.26 -7.53
CA LYS A 135 10.50 2.70 -8.21
C LYS A 135 10.32 3.31 -9.62
N THR A 136 11.40 3.31 -10.40
CA THR A 136 11.42 3.88 -11.76
C THR A 136 12.10 2.90 -12.69
N HIS A 137 11.66 2.83 -13.95
CA HIS A 137 12.38 2.10 -14.99
C HIS A 137 12.94 3.01 -16.07
N THR A 138 13.87 2.47 -16.84
CA THR A 138 14.42 3.12 -18.02
C THR A 138 14.59 2.06 -19.10
N VAL A 139 14.05 2.35 -20.28
CA VAL A 139 14.29 1.53 -21.47
C VAL A 139 15.70 1.84 -21.97
N LEU A 140 16.55 0.82 -21.95
CA LEU A 140 17.92 0.84 -22.42
C LEU A 140 17.93 0.32 -23.85
N THR A 141 17.49 1.13 -24.80
CA THR A 141 17.35 0.68 -26.19
C THR A 141 18.69 0.25 -26.79
N ALA A 142 18.73 -0.90 -27.47
CA ALA A 142 19.92 -1.35 -28.20
C ALA A 142 20.00 -0.81 -29.65
N GLY A 143 18.92 -0.23 -30.19
CA GLY A 143 18.94 0.48 -31.47
C GLY A 143 17.53 0.63 -32.10
N PRO A 144 17.30 1.60 -33.01
CA PRO A 144 16.01 1.78 -33.65
C PRO A 144 15.87 0.84 -34.85
N SER A 145 15.68 -0.46 -34.62
CA SER A 145 15.40 -1.41 -35.70
C SER A 145 13.89 -1.66 -35.83
N SER A 146 13.40 -1.84 -37.06
CA SER A 146 11.99 -2.15 -37.35
C SER A 146 11.58 -3.59 -37.02
N ASN A 147 12.49 -4.41 -36.48
CA ASN A 147 12.29 -5.82 -36.14
C ASN A 147 12.53 -6.13 -34.65
N GLY A 148 12.83 -5.11 -33.83
CA GLY A 148 13.18 -5.24 -32.42
C GLY A 148 14.63 -5.63 -32.15
N SER A 149 15.08 -5.37 -30.91
CA SER A 149 16.45 -5.63 -30.46
C SER A 149 16.72 -7.10 -30.10
N ARG A 150 15.68 -7.95 -29.95
CA ARG A 150 15.74 -9.40 -29.60
C ARG A 150 16.71 -9.69 -28.45
N ILE A 151 16.23 -9.48 -27.22
CA ILE A 151 17.06 -9.53 -26.02
C ILE A 151 16.99 -10.92 -25.38
N ASP A 152 18.09 -11.66 -25.46
CA ASP A 152 18.21 -12.99 -24.87
C ASP A 152 19.49 -13.16 -24.03
N ASP A 153 19.48 -14.19 -23.18
CA ASP A 153 20.62 -14.66 -22.37
C ASP A 153 21.27 -13.57 -21.47
N ILE A 154 20.43 -12.71 -20.89
CA ILE A 154 20.83 -11.65 -19.96
C ILE A 154 21.63 -12.24 -18.79
N THR A 155 22.87 -11.78 -18.62
CA THR A 155 23.82 -12.32 -17.63
C THR A 155 24.55 -11.19 -16.92
N ALA A 156 24.50 -11.19 -15.58
CA ALA A 156 25.32 -10.29 -14.77
C ALA A 156 26.77 -10.78 -14.73
N PHE A 157 27.71 -9.91 -15.09
CA PHE A 157 29.14 -10.19 -15.02
C PHE A 157 29.93 -8.98 -14.50
N GLY A 158 30.46 -9.14 -13.28
CA GLY A 158 31.03 -8.02 -12.53
C GLY A 158 29.96 -6.99 -12.17
N THR A 159 30.19 -5.73 -12.53
CA THR A 159 29.24 -4.61 -12.28
C THR A 159 28.40 -4.26 -13.51
N ARG A 160 28.38 -5.12 -14.53
CA ARG A 160 27.69 -4.88 -15.81
C ARG A 160 26.82 -6.06 -16.18
N VAL A 161 25.92 -5.83 -17.12
CA VAL A 161 25.04 -6.85 -17.68
C VAL A 161 25.40 -7.07 -19.14
N PHE A 162 25.53 -8.32 -19.54
CA PHE A 162 25.81 -8.77 -20.90
C PHE A 162 24.60 -9.51 -21.44
N PHE A 163 24.34 -9.37 -22.73
CA PHE A 163 23.15 -9.92 -23.38
C PHE A 163 23.36 -10.01 -24.90
N GLU A 164 22.55 -10.83 -25.56
CA GLU A 164 22.43 -10.83 -27.02
C GLU A 164 21.49 -9.70 -27.45
N ALA A 165 21.86 -8.92 -28.48
CA ALA A 165 20.96 -7.96 -29.12
C ALA A 165 21.32 -7.68 -30.58
N ASP A 166 20.36 -7.16 -31.34
CA ASP A 166 20.46 -6.78 -32.76
C ASP A 166 20.04 -5.32 -32.99
N ASP A 167 20.98 -4.47 -33.42
CA ASP A 167 20.70 -3.06 -33.73
C ASP A 167 20.22 -2.84 -35.18
N GLY A 168 20.03 -3.90 -35.95
CA GLY A 168 19.68 -3.88 -37.37
C GLY A 168 20.83 -3.54 -38.31
N VAL A 169 22.03 -3.28 -37.78
CA VAL A 169 23.25 -2.96 -38.54
C VAL A 169 24.27 -4.09 -38.44
N HIS A 170 24.45 -4.65 -37.23
CA HIS A 170 25.47 -5.65 -36.91
C HIS A 170 24.89 -7.07 -36.76
N GLY A 171 23.57 -7.24 -36.85
CA GLY A 171 22.92 -8.51 -36.51
C GLY A 171 22.98 -8.82 -35.01
N GLN A 172 22.61 -10.04 -34.63
CA GLN A 172 22.65 -10.51 -33.24
C GLN A 172 24.08 -10.68 -32.74
N GLU A 173 24.51 -9.83 -31.82
CA GLU A 173 25.89 -9.78 -31.32
C GLU A 173 25.93 -9.67 -29.78
N LEU A 174 27.13 -9.61 -29.21
CA LEU A 174 27.31 -9.48 -27.76
C LEU A 174 27.25 -8.00 -27.35
N TRP A 175 26.32 -7.67 -26.47
CA TRP A 175 26.11 -6.31 -25.95
C TRP A 175 26.43 -6.22 -24.46
N VAL A 176 26.65 -4.99 -23.99
CA VAL A 176 26.88 -4.68 -22.58
C VAL A 176 26.10 -3.44 -22.16
N THR A 177 25.68 -3.41 -20.89
CA THR A 177 25.18 -2.19 -20.24
C THR A 177 25.72 -2.04 -18.81
N ASP A 178 25.84 -0.78 -18.38
CA ASP A 178 26.08 -0.38 -17.00
C ASP A 178 24.79 0.08 -16.27
N GLY A 179 23.64 -0.03 -16.94
CA GLY A 179 22.35 0.46 -16.45
C GLY A 179 22.01 1.88 -16.91
N THR A 180 22.75 2.44 -17.85
CA THR A 180 22.46 3.75 -18.47
C THR A 180 22.37 3.61 -19.98
N THR A 181 21.54 4.44 -20.64
CA THR A 181 21.42 4.44 -22.10
C THR A 181 22.76 4.73 -22.79
N ALA A 182 23.62 5.54 -22.18
CA ALA A 182 24.95 5.86 -22.73
C ALA A 182 25.96 4.71 -22.56
N GLY A 183 25.79 3.87 -21.53
CA GLY A 183 26.63 2.70 -21.30
C GLY A 183 26.13 1.43 -21.97
N THR A 184 24.92 1.44 -22.54
CA THR A 184 24.35 0.37 -23.37
C THR A 184 24.92 0.44 -24.78
N GLN A 185 25.74 -0.53 -25.16
CA GLN A 185 26.44 -0.51 -26.45
C GLN A 185 26.87 -1.92 -26.89
N LEU A 186 27.08 -2.06 -28.20
CA LEU A 186 27.72 -3.22 -28.80
C LEU A 186 29.08 -3.44 -28.13
N PHE A 187 29.26 -4.61 -27.53
CA PHE A 187 30.48 -4.94 -26.79
C PHE A 187 31.52 -5.62 -27.67
N ALA A 188 31.08 -6.53 -28.54
CA ALA A 188 31.92 -7.18 -29.53
C ALA A 188 31.12 -7.51 -30.79
N ASP A 189 31.59 -7.01 -31.94
CA ASP A 189 31.16 -7.42 -33.28
C ASP A 189 31.96 -8.67 -33.69
N ILE A 190 31.43 -9.85 -33.38
CA ILE A 190 32.13 -11.12 -33.59
C ILE A 190 32.11 -11.51 -35.07
N VAL A 191 31.03 -11.20 -35.78
CA VAL A 191 30.89 -11.40 -37.23
C VAL A 191 30.79 -10.04 -37.91
N PRO A 192 31.90 -9.48 -38.42
CA PRO A 192 31.90 -8.12 -38.97
C PRO A 192 30.87 -7.89 -40.08
N GLY A 193 30.08 -6.84 -39.94
CA GLY A 193 29.05 -6.44 -40.91
C GLY A 193 27.65 -6.86 -40.45
N SER A 194 26.72 -7.07 -41.39
CA SER A 194 25.30 -7.31 -41.06
C SER A 194 24.95 -8.77 -40.75
N GLY A 195 25.94 -9.62 -40.47
CA GLY A 195 25.71 -11.02 -40.13
C GLY A 195 25.85 -11.20 -38.63
N GLY A 196 24.88 -11.84 -37.96
CA GLY A 196 24.94 -12.03 -36.51
C GLY A 196 25.73 -13.27 -36.07
N SER A 197 26.40 -13.16 -34.93
CA SER A 197 27.09 -14.25 -34.23
C SER A 197 26.19 -15.06 -33.29
N GLY A 198 25.06 -14.49 -32.84
CA GLY A 198 24.09 -15.10 -31.91
C GLY A 198 24.74 -15.73 -30.67
N PRO A 199 25.37 -14.94 -29.77
CA PRO A 199 26.01 -15.47 -28.56
C PRO A 199 25.02 -16.22 -27.66
N GLN A 200 25.37 -17.44 -27.23
CA GLN A 200 24.53 -18.27 -26.36
C GLN A 200 25.34 -18.94 -25.25
N TYR A 201 24.64 -19.36 -24.20
CA TYR A 201 25.20 -20.03 -23.02
C TYR A 201 26.19 -19.16 -22.26
N LEU A 202 25.88 -17.86 -22.11
CA LEU A 202 26.71 -16.93 -21.34
C LEU A 202 26.89 -17.47 -19.91
N THR A 203 28.11 -17.91 -19.60
CA THR A 203 28.41 -18.63 -18.36
C THR A 203 29.59 -17.97 -17.66
N VAL A 204 29.34 -17.41 -16.48
CA VAL A 204 30.39 -16.83 -15.63
C VAL A 204 31.14 -17.94 -14.89
N ALA A 205 32.46 -17.96 -15.03
CA ALA A 205 33.37 -18.86 -14.33
C ALA A 205 34.52 -18.06 -13.70
N GLY A 206 34.38 -17.75 -12.41
CA GLY A 206 35.31 -16.90 -11.70
C GLY A 206 35.32 -15.47 -12.25
N SER A 207 36.48 -15.00 -12.71
CA SER A 207 36.66 -13.65 -13.27
C SER A 207 36.50 -13.59 -14.80
N LYS A 208 35.95 -14.63 -15.42
CA LYS A 208 35.78 -14.74 -16.87
C LYS A 208 34.34 -15.12 -17.18
N MET A 209 33.89 -14.78 -18.39
CA MET A 209 32.64 -15.26 -18.95
C MET A 209 32.92 -16.01 -20.25
N PHE A 210 32.34 -17.20 -20.38
CA PHE A 210 32.43 -18.06 -21.56
C PHE A 210 31.11 -18.04 -22.30
N PHE A 211 31.16 -18.14 -23.62
CA PHE A 211 29.96 -18.21 -24.43
C PHE A 211 30.27 -18.88 -25.78
N SER A 212 29.22 -19.38 -26.42
CA SER A 212 29.28 -19.97 -27.75
C SER A 212 28.76 -18.97 -28.77
N ALA A 213 29.48 -18.70 -29.85
CA ALA A 213 29.05 -17.76 -30.89
C ALA A 213 29.51 -18.22 -32.28
N ILE A 214 28.77 -17.85 -33.32
CA ILE A 214 29.13 -18.11 -34.71
C ILE A 214 30.21 -17.10 -35.10
N SER A 215 31.35 -17.56 -35.64
CA SER A 215 32.44 -16.69 -36.12
C SER A 215 32.73 -16.86 -37.63
N THR A 216 32.16 -17.89 -38.26
CA THR A 216 32.27 -18.19 -39.70
C THR A 216 31.00 -18.92 -40.20
N ILE A 217 30.85 -19.10 -41.52
CA ILE A 217 29.72 -19.83 -42.17
C ILE A 217 29.59 -21.31 -41.69
N SER A 218 30.57 -21.84 -40.93
CA SER A 218 30.72 -23.28 -40.65
C SER A 218 30.28 -23.76 -39.26
N GLY A 219 29.76 -22.88 -38.37
CA GLY A 219 29.17 -23.27 -37.08
C GLY A 219 29.62 -22.42 -35.88
N ARG A 220 29.27 -22.86 -34.66
CA ARG A 220 29.54 -22.17 -33.39
C ARG A 220 30.92 -22.52 -32.82
N ASP A 221 31.61 -21.49 -32.33
CA ASP A 221 32.93 -21.50 -31.68
C ASP A 221 32.81 -21.19 -30.18
N LEU A 222 33.86 -21.53 -29.41
CA LEU A 222 33.95 -21.17 -27.98
C LEU A 222 34.77 -19.89 -27.78
N PHE A 223 34.16 -18.90 -27.15
CA PHE A 223 34.77 -17.64 -26.78
C PHE A 223 34.89 -17.48 -25.27
N VAL A 224 35.81 -16.61 -24.87
CA VAL A 224 35.94 -16.12 -23.48
C VAL A 224 36.10 -14.60 -23.50
N THR A 225 35.60 -13.94 -22.47
CA THR A 225 35.85 -12.53 -22.20
C THR A 225 36.21 -12.32 -20.74
N ASP A 226 37.15 -11.39 -20.50
CA ASP A 226 37.45 -10.84 -19.17
C ASP A 226 36.59 -9.60 -18.84
N GLY A 227 35.65 -9.26 -19.72
CA GLY A 227 34.78 -8.09 -19.60
C GLY A 227 35.32 -6.86 -20.35
N THR A 228 36.40 -7.00 -21.11
CA THR A 228 36.88 -5.97 -22.04
C THR A 228 36.78 -6.45 -23.49
N PRO A 229 36.51 -5.56 -24.47
CA PRO A 229 36.48 -5.97 -25.88
C PRO A 229 37.80 -6.60 -26.35
N ALA A 230 38.94 -6.11 -25.84
CA ALA A 230 40.27 -6.67 -26.16
C ALA A 230 40.50 -8.06 -25.54
N GLY A 231 39.91 -8.34 -24.39
CA GLY A 231 39.95 -9.65 -23.73
C GLY A 231 38.87 -10.61 -24.21
N THR A 232 37.99 -10.19 -25.14
CA THR A 232 37.04 -11.06 -25.82
C THR A 232 37.73 -11.80 -26.95
N VAL A 233 38.09 -13.06 -26.71
CA VAL A 233 38.92 -13.85 -27.63
C VAL A 233 38.32 -15.21 -27.92
N LEU A 234 38.53 -15.66 -29.16
CA LEU A 234 38.26 -17.02 -29.60
C LEU A 234 39.22 -17.98 -28.88
N VAL A 235 38.68 -18.92 -28.13
CA VAL A 235 39.47 -19.91 -27.39
C VAL A 235 39.65 -21.19 -28.21
N GLN A 236 38.58 -21.64 -28.85
CA GLN A 236 38.58 -22.84 -29.69
C GLN A 236 37.68 -22.62 -30.92
N ARG A 237 38.25 -22.88 -32.10
CA ARG A 237 37.56 -22.74 -33.39
C ARG A 237 36.93 -24.05 -33.85
N ASN A 238 35.74 -23.96 -34.41
CA ASN A 238 35.13 -24.98 -35.25
C ASN A 238 35.86 -25.06 -36.60
N VAL A 239 36.78 -26.00 -36.74
CA VAL A 239 37.50 -26.21 -38.01
C VAL A 239 36.68 -27.14 -38.92
N ASN A 240 36.30 -26.66 -40.12
CA ASN A 240 35.62 -27.43 -41.18
C ASN A 240 34.26 -28.05 -40.79
N ASN A 241 33.46 -27.42 -39.92
CA ASN A 241 32.18 -27.94 -39.41
C ASN A 241 32.34 -29.28 -38.65
N GLN A 242 33.54 -29.56 -38.14
CA GLN A 242 33.88 -30.79 -37.43
C GLN A 242 33.80 -30.59 -35.91
N GLN A 243 33.73 -29.35 -35.39
CA GLN A 243 33.67 -29.08 -33.94
C GLN A 243 32.60 -28.08 -33.53
N LYS A 244 31.45 -28.56 -33.05
CA LYS A 244 30.29 -27.72 -32.67
C LYS A 244 30.19 -27.60 -31.15
N HIS A 245 30.20 -26.37 -30.64
CA HIS A 245 30.12 -26.07 -29.21
C HIS A 245 28.66 -25.87 -28.75
N GLY A 246 28.24 -26.65 -27.76
CA GLY A 246 26.92 -26.63 -27.14
C GLY A 246 26.94 -26.07 -25.71
N PRO A 247 26.09 -26.59 -24.80
CA PRO A 247 25.95 -26.10 -23.42
C PRO A 247 27.27 -26.04 -22.65
N ILE A 248 27.38 -25.04 -21.78
CA ILE A 248 28.57 -24.70 -20.97
C ILE A 248 28.18 -24.77 -19.48
N VAL A 249 29.02 -25.39 -18.65
CA VAL A 249 28.81 -25.48 -17.20
C VAL A 249 30.08 -25.10 -16.46
N ALA A 250 30.00 -24.11 -15.56
CA ALA A 250 31.14 -23.65 -14.80
C ALA A 250 31.41 -24.47 -13.53
N LEU A 251 32.68 -24.79 -13.28
CA LEU A 251 33.16 -25.29 -11.98
C LEU A 251 34.42 -24.50 -11.60
N GLY A 252 34.26 -23.57 -10.64
CA GLY A 252 35.31 -22.64 -10.28
C GLY A 252 35.66 -21.69 -11.42
N ASN A 253 36.95 -21.66 -11.81
CA ASN A 253 37.46 -20.78 -12.88
C ASN A 253 37.56 -21.48 -14.25
N LYS A 254 36.98 -22.68 -14.39
CA LYS A 254 36.99 -23.48 -15.61
C LYS A 254 35.56 -23.85 -16.00
N VAL A 255 35.38 -24.26 -17.25
CA VAL A 255 34.11 -24.74 -17.77
C VAL A 255 34.24 -26.14 -18.34
N ALA A 256 33.19 -26.95 -18.19
CA ALA A 256 32.93 -28.08 -19.04
C ALA A 256 32.05 -27.63 -20.23
N VAL A 257 32.36 -28.12 -21.43
CA VAL A 257 31.65 -27.74 -22.66
C VAL A 257 31.33 -29.00 -23.45
N ARG A 258 30.09 -29.08 -23.95
CA ARG A 258 29.72 -30.11 -24.93
C ARG A 258 30.31 -29.75 -26.28
N VAL A 259 31.17 -30.59 -26.85
CA VAL A 259 31.82 -30.32 -28.14
C VAL A 259 31.71 -31.53 -29.04
N TYR A 260 31.20 -31.34 -30.25
CA TYR A 260 31.29 -32.35 -31.31
C TYR A 260 32.74 -32.46 -31.77
N ASP A 261 33.21 -33.64 -32.08
CA ASP A 261 34.39 -33.88 -32.90
C ASP A 261 34.06 -34.99 -33.90
N LYS A 262 34.55 -34.88 -35.13
CA LYS A 262 34.28 -35.89 -36.17
C LYS A 262 34.80 -37.29 -35.82
N ASP A 263 35.88 -37.35 -35.05
CA ASP A 263 36.56 -38.58 -34.68
C ASP A 263 36.02 -39.15 -33.35
N PHE A 264 35.41 -38.30 -32.51
CA PHE A 264 34.98 -38.63 -31.15
C PHE A 264 33.46 -38.43 -30.87
N GLY A 265 32.68 -37.94 -31.82
CA GLY A 265 31.28 -37.56 -31.57
C GLY A 265 31.16 -36.36 -30.62
N TYR A 266 29.98 -36.14 -30.04
CA TYR A 266 29.78 -35.15 -28.96
C TYR A 266 30.30 -35.66 -27.62
N GLU A 267 31.32 -34.99 -27.11
CA GLU A 267 32.03 -35.35 -25.88
C GLU A 267 32.19 -34.17 -24.93
N LEU A 268 32.61 -34.47 -23.69
CA LEU A 268 32.88 -33.44 -22.67
C LEU A 268 34.30 -32.89 -22.83
N TRP A 269 34.40 -31.57 -23.00
CA TRP A 269 35.66 -30.85 -23.05
C TRP A 269 35.81 -29.95 -21.84
N VAL A 270 37.05 -29.64 -21.48
CA VAL A 270 37.37 -28.67 -20.43
C VAL A 270 38.02 -27.44 -21.06
N SER A 271 37.73 -26.25 -20.53
CA SER A 271 38.44 -25.02 -20.87
C SER A 271 38.73 -24.18 -19.63
N ASP A 272 39.94 -23.61 -19.57
CA ASP A 272 40.33 -22.55 -18.63
C ASP A 272 40.28 -21.13 -19.25
N GLY A 273 39.78 -21.02 -20.48
CA GLY A 273 39.75 -19.78 -21.24
C GLY A 273 41.01 -19.52 -22.07
N THR A 274 41.90 -20.50 -22.22
CA THR A 274 43.03 -20.44 -23.14
C THR A 274 42.95 -21.57 -24.17
N SER A 275 43.45 -21.36 -25.38
CA SER A 275 43.46 -22.42 -26.40
C SER A 275 44.28 -23.64 -25.97
N ALA A 276 45.36 -23.43 -25.19
CA ALA A 276 46.18 -24.52 -24.67
C ALA A 276 45.51 -25.30 -23.54
N GLY A 277 44.70 -24.62 -22.71
CA GLY A 277 43.91 -25.24 -21.65
C GLY A 277 42.52 -25.70 -22.10
N THR A 278 42.26 -25.73 -23.41
CA THR A 278 41.01 -26.22 -24.00
C THR A 278 41.25 -27.54 -24.71
N SER A 279 40.66 -28.61 -24.19
CA SER A 279 40.85 -29.95 -24.74
C SER A 279 39.73 -30.89 -24.35
N MET A 280 39.55 -31.97 -25.11
CA MET A 280 38.66 -33.07 -24.73
C MET A 280 39.10 -33.62 -23.37
N LEU A 281 38.14 -33.73 -22.45
CA LEU A 281 38.41 -34.18 -21.09
C LEU A 281 38.53 -35.70 -21.05
N LYS A 282 37.62 -36.38 -21.74
CA LYS A 282 37.55 -37.83 -21.88
C LYS A 282 36.71 -38.16 -23.11
N ASP A 283 37.16 -39.13 -23.89
CA ASP A 283 36.34 -39.83 -24.89
C ASP A 283 35.45 -40.82 -24.11
N ILE A 284 34.27 -40.37 -23.68
CA ILE A 284 33.39 -41.17 -22.82
C ILE A 284 32.85 -42.36 -23.62
N ARG A 285 32.43 -42.14 -24.88
CA ARG A 285 32.01 -43.19 -25.80
C ARG A 285 33.05 -43.40 -26.90
N PRO A 286 33.91 -44.43 -26.79
CA PRO A 286 35.01 -44.61 -27.73
C PRO A 286 34.61 -44.59 -29.21
N GLY A 287 35.27 -43.74 -30.00
CA GLY A 287 35.06 -43.60 -31.44
C GLY A 287 34.10 -42.46 -31.79
N ASN A 288 33.53 -42.46 -32.99
CA ASN A 288 32.80 -41.31 -33.52
C ASN A 288 31.33 -41.17 -33.06
N SER A 289 30.97 -41.85 -31.96
CA SER A 289 29.60 -41.87 -31.44
C SER A 289 29.49 -40.93 -30.25
N ASP A 290 28.33 -40.30 -30.05
CA ASP A 290 28.16 -39.32 -28.99
C ASP A 290 28.17 -39.99 -27.60
N GLY A 291 29.09 -39.57 -26.72
CA GLY A 291 29.06 -39.91 -25.31
C GLY A 291 28.34 -38.89 -24.42
N VAL A 292 28.17 -37.64 -24.88
CA VAL A 292 27.44 -36.60 -24.15
C VAL A 292 26.26 -36.08 -24.98
N GLY A 293 25.06 -36.36 -24.49
CA GLY A 293 23.80 -35.92 -25.09
C GLY A 293 23.52 -34.42 -24.91
N THR A 294 22.39 -33.94 -25.45
CA THR A 294 21.95 -32.55 -25.29
C THR A 294 21.50 -32.20 -23.87
N ASN A 295 21.28 -33.21 -23.01
CA ASN A 295 20.88 -33.07 -21.61
C ASN A 295 21.93 -32.38 -20.73
N LEU A 296 23.14 -32.08 -21.24
CA LEU A 296 24.12 -31.26 -20.53
C LEU A 296 23.55 -29.88 -20.12
N VAL A 297 22.51 -29.38 -20.79
CA VAL A 297 21.77 -28.17 -20.33
C VAL A 297 21.22 -28.27 -18.91
N HIS A 298 20.99 -29.49 -18.41
CA HIS A 298 20.48 -29.74 -17.06
C HIS A 298 21.59 -30.06 -16.05
N ALA A 299 22.84 -30.19 -16.50
CA ALA A 299 23.96 -30.52 -15.63
C ALA A 299 24.20 -29.43 -14.59
N ARG A 300 24.69 -29.83 -13.41
CA ARG A 300 24.87 -28.90 -12.30
C ARG A 300 26.23 -29.05 -11.65
N ALA A 301 26.88 -27.92 -11.43
CA ALA A 301 28.05 -27.84 -10.56
C ALA A 301 27.62 -27.84 -9.10
N ALA A 302 27.99 -28.88 -8.37
CA ALA A 302 27.55 -29.14 -7.02
C ALA A 302 28.59 -29.99 -6.28
N LEU A 303 28.81 -29.70 -4.99
CA LEU A 303 29.71 -30.47 -4.13
C LEU A 303 31.14 -30.61 -4.71
N GLY A 304 31.62 -29.56 -5.39
CA GLY A 304 32.95 -29.52 -6.00
C GLY A 304 33.10 -30.31 -7.30
N LYS A 305 32.00 -30.77 -7.91
CA LYS A 305 31.98 -31.53 -9.17
C LYS A 305 30.86 -31.07 -10.09
N ILE A 306 30.87 -31.50 -11.35
CA ILE A 306 29.76 -31.35 -12.29
C ILE A 306 29.07 -32.71 -12.42
N TRP A 307 27.75 -32.72 -12.22
CA TRP A 307 26.87 -33.87 -12.34
C TRP A 307 26.11 -33.78 -13.65
N PHE A 308 26.15 -34.83 -14.45
CA PHE A 308 25.63 -34.82 -15.82
C PHE A 308 25.27 -36.24 -16.29
N SER A 309 24.60 -36.33 -17.44
CA SER A 309 24.31 -37.59 -18.11
C SER A 309 25.32 -37.88 -19.23
N ALA A 310 25.73 -39.14 -19.34
CA ALA A 310 26.63 -39.57 -20.43
C ALA A 310 26.48 -41.07 -20.73
N ASP A 311 26.80 -41.45 -21.97
CA ASP A 311 26.76 -42.81 -22.50
C ASP A 311 28.19 -43.28 -22.81
N ASP A 312 28.64 -44.39 -22.26
CA ASP A 312 29.95 -44.99 -22.58
C ASP A 312 29.90 -46.09 -23.65
N GLY A 313 28.74 -46.29 -24.27
CA GLY A 313 28.44 -47.32 -25.25
C GLY A 313 28.24 -48.71 -24.65
N THR A 314 28.39 -48.89 -23.33
CA THR A 314 28.19 -50.16 -22.62
C THR A 314 26.99 -50.10 -21.69
N ASN A 315 26.88 -49.02 -20.91
CA ASN A 315 25.88 -48.82 -19.87
C ASN A 315 24.73 -47.89 -20.30
N GLY A 316 24.78 -47.36 -21.53
CA GLY A 316 23.86 -46.34 -22.04
C GLY A 316 23.97 -44.99 -21.29
N GLU A 317 23.03 -44.07 -21.55
CA GLU A 317 23.05 -42.72 -20.96
C GLU A 317 22.63 -42.74 -19.48
N GLU A 318 23.62 -42.61 -18.60
CA GLU A 318 23.51 -42.85 -17.16
C GLU A 318 24.11 -41.71 -16.32
N LEU A 319 24.21 -41.88 -14.99
CA LEU A 319 24.69 -40.85 -14.07
C LEU A 319 26.22 -40.75 -14.06
N TRP A 320 26.75 -39.60 -14.46
CA TRP A 320 28.19 -39.31 -14.49
C TRP A 320 28.55 -38.10 -13.65
N VAL A 321 29.82 -38.06 -13.26
CA VAL A 321 30.40 -36.93 -12.54
C VAL A 321 31.78 -36.59 -13.08
N THR A 322 32.16 -35.31 -13.01
CA THR A 322 33.52 -34.86 -13.30
C THR A 322 33.99 -33.76 -12.34
N ASP A 323 35.27 -33.78 -11.98
CA ASP A 323 35.97 -32.68 -11.31
C ASP A 323 36.82 -31.85 -12.31
N LEU A 324 36.53 -32.00 -13.60
CA LEU A 324 37.30 -31.46 -14.73
C LEU A 324 38.70 -32.09 -14.91
N THR A 325 38.92 -33.29 -14.37
CA THR A 325 40.09 -34.14 -14.68
C THR A 325 39.65 -35.45 -15.33
N THR A 326 40.48 -36.02 -16.21
CA THR A 326 40.17 -37.31 -16.87
C THR A 326 39.95 -38.44 -15.85
N SER A 327 40.69 -38.44 -14.73
CA SER A 327 40.54 -39.41 -13.65
C SER A 327 39.27 -39.23 -12.83
N GLY A 328 38.83 -37.99 -12.63
CA GLY A 328 37.60 -37.69 -11.89
C GLY A 328 36.34 -37.74 -12.76
N THR A 329 36.47 -37.86 -14.08
CA THR A 329 35.36 -38.11 -15.01
C THR A 329 35.00 -39.59 -15.06
N GLN A 330 33.92 -39.97 -14.36
CA GLN A 330 33.54 -41.38 -14.20
C GLN A 330 32.03 -41.58 -14.07
N LEU A 331 31.58 -42.77 -14.48
CA LEU A 331 30.25 -43.30 -14.19
C LEU A 331 30.08 -43.42 -12.68
N VAL A 332 29.01 -42.84 -12.15
CA VAL A 332 28.65 -42.94 -10.74
C VAL A 332 27.76 -44.16 -10.52
N ALA A 333 26.74 -44.34 -11.34
CA ALA A 333 25.78 -45.42 -11.23
C ALA A 333 25.19 -45.78 -12.61
N ASP A 334 25.17 -47.08 -12.91
CA ASP A 334 24.37 -47.69 -13.98
C ASP A 334 22.97 -47.95 -13.41
N ILE A 335 22.06 -46.98 -13.60
CA ILE A 335 20.71 -47.01 -13.01
C ILE A 335 19.83 -47.98 -13.79
N GLN A 336 19.95 -48.03 -15.13
CA GLN A 336 19.33 -49.06 -15.96
C GLN A 336 20.35 -50.10 -16.43
N VAL A 337 20.55 -51.11 -15.59
CA VAL A 337 21.53 -52.19 -15.76
C VAL A 337 21.68 -52.68 -17.21
N GLY A 338 22.90 -52.65 -17.71
CA GLY A 338 23.26 -53.08 -19.06
C GLY A 338 23.15 -51.93 -20.05
N SER A 339 22.77 -52.19 -21.31
CA SER A 339 22.70 -51.13 -22.33
C SER A 339 21.43 -50.27 -22.26
N GLY A 340 20.75 -50.22 -21.11
CA GLY A 340 19.57 -49.38 -20.88
C GLY A 340 19.97 -47.91 -20.76
N SER A 341 19.04 -46.97 -20.65
CA SER A 341 19.40 -45.57 -20.42
C SER A 341 18.39 -44.93 -19.48
N SER A 342 18.88 -44.43 -18.35
CA SER A 342 18.09 -43.70 -17.36
C SER A 342 17.94 -42.21 -17.65
N ILE A 343 18.76 -41.64 -18.54
CA ILE A 343 18.67 -40.23 -18.98
C ILE A 343 18.56 -39.24 -17.79
N PRO A 344 19.56 -39.17 -16.88
CA PRO A 344 19.52 -38.25 -15.75
C PRO A 344 19.38 -36.78 -16.15
N ARG A 345 18.48 -36.05 -15.50
CA ARG A 345 18.13 -34.65 -15.82
C ARG A 345 17.69 -33.86 -14.57
N PHE A 346 17.65 -32.54 -14.71
CA PHE A 346 17.26 -31.57 -13.67
C PHE A 346 18.03 -31.76 -12.35
N PHE A 347 19.35 -31.67 -12.37
CA PHE A 347 20.18 -31.88 -11.18
C PHE A 347 20.01 -30.74 -10.17
N GLU A 348 19.83 -31.07 -8.90
CA GLU A 348 19.65 -30.11 -7.81
C GLU A 348 20.30 -30.61 -6.51
N VAL A 349 20.51 -29.73 -5.52
CA VAL A 349 21.24 -30.05 -4.28
C VAL A 349 20.38 -29.65 -3.13
N SER A 350 20.12 -30.60 -2.24
CA SER A 350 19.48 -30.34 -0.97
C SER A 350 20.16 -31.20 0.09
N ASN A 351 20.26 -30.70 1.33
CA ASN A 351 20.81 -31.44 2.46
C ASN A 351 22.15 -32.17 2.15
N GLY A 352 23.04 -31.53 1.38
CA GLY A 352 24.35 -32.07 1.02
C GLY A 352 24.36 -33.25 0.05
N LYS A 353 23.24 -33.58 -0.59
CA LYS A 353 23.12 -34.64 -1.61
C LYS A 353 22.66 -34.08 -2.95
N VAL A 354 22.91 -34.82 -4.03
CA VAL A 354 22.44 -34.45 -5.36
C VAL A 354 21.17 -35.23 -5.69
N TYR A 355 20.14 -34.52 -6.09
CA TYR A 355 18.88 -35.07 -6.55
C TYR A 355 18.71 -34.81 -8.04
N PHE A 356 18.05 -35.74 -8.72
CA PHE A 356 17.84 -35.65 -10.17
C PHE A 356 16.69 -36.56 -10.58
N ALA A 357 16.08 -36.25 -11.72
CA ALA A 357 15.10 -37.10 -12.37
C ALA A 357 15.81 -38.10 -13.29
N ALA A 358 15.41 -39.38 -13.26
CA ALA A 358 15.88 -40.39 -14.19
C ALA A 358 14.85 -41.52 -14.37
N ASP A 359 14.87 -42.18 -15.52
CA ASP A 359 14.03 -43.33 -15.85
C ASP A 359 14.59 -44.60 -15.18
N HIS A 360 13.75 -45.39 -14.51
CA HIS A 360 14.17 -46.52 -13.67
C HIS A 360 13.24 -47.74 -13.83
N LEU A 361 13.82 -48.95 -13.98
CA LEU A 361 13.11 -50.24 -14.05
C LEU A 361 11.86 -50.25 -14.96
N SER A 362 11.98 -49.82 -16.22
CA SER A 362 10.91 -49.71 -17.22
C SER A 362 9.83 -48.65 -16.96
N GLN A 363 9.99 -47.83 -15.91
CA GLN A 363 9.13 -46.68 -15.62
C GLN A 363 9.86 -45.37 -15.96
N GLN A 364 9.13 -44.40 -16.55
CA GLN A 364 9.69 -43.09 -16.90
C GLN A 364 9.60 -42.12 -15.71
N GLY A 365 10.67 -41.39 -15.43
CA GLY A 365 10.62 -40.18 -14.59
C GLY A 365 10.63 -40.35 -13.07
N GLY A 366 11.44 -41.24 -12.50
CA GLY A 366 11.63 -41.34 -11.04
C GLY A 366 12.49 -40.21 -10.46
N LEU A 367 12.29 -39.88 -9.17
CA LEU A 367 13.18 -39.01 -8.41
C LEU A 367 14.26 -39.84 -7.72
N LEU A 368 15.53 -39.56 -8.00
CA LEU A 368 16.68 -40.22 -7.39
C LEU A 368 17.53 -39.25 -6.57
N VAL A 369 18.30 -39.81 -5.65
CA VAL A 369 19.32 -39.11 -4.86
C VAL A 369 20.65 -39.84 -4.99
N SER A 370 21.77 -39.12 -5.00
CA SER A 370 23.12 -39.68 -4.97
C SER A 370 24.04 -38.92 -4.02
N ASP A 371 24.94 -39.67 -3.37
CA ASP A 371 26.10 -39.16 -2.63
C ASP A 371 27.41 -39.20 -3.45
N GLY A 372 27.33 -39.62 -4.72
CA GLY A 372 28.47 -39.75 -5.62
C GLY A 372 29.05 -41.16 -5.70
N THR A 373 28.36 -42.14 -5.13
CA THR A 373 28.69 -43.56 -5.24
C THR A 373 27.52 -44.36 -5.82
N ALA A 374 27.81 -45.49 -6.47
CA ALA A 374 26.77 -46.38 -6.99
C ALA A 374 25.80 -46.87 -5.91
N ILE A 375 26.31 -47.16 -4.70
CA ILE A 375 25.50 -47.66 -3.56
C ILE A 375 24.62 -46.54 -2.97
N GLY A 376 25.13 -45.31 -2.96
CA GLY A 376 24.41 -44.14 -2.48
C GLY A 376 23.46 -43.53 -3.51
N THR A 377 23.46 -44.02 -4.76
CA THR A 377 22.46 -43.67 -5.77
C THR A 377 21.20 -44.51 -5.57
N GLN A 378 20.13 -43.89 -5.11
CA GLN A 378 18.92 -44.59 -4.67
C GLN A 378 17.66 -43.88 -5.17
N LEU A 379 16.62 -44.67 -5.46
CA LEU A 379 15.29 -44.16 -5.77
C LEU A 379 14.67 -43.54 -4.50
N VAL A 380 14.28 -42.28 -4.58
CA VAL A 380 13.55 -41.58 -3.53
C VAL A 380 12.06 -41.80 -3.71
N ALA A 381 11.53 -41.55 -4.90
CA ALA A 381 10.11 -41.68 -5.19
C ALA A 381 9.84 -42.13 -6.63
N ASP A 382 8.83 -42.97 -6.77
CA ASP A 382 8.23 -43.36 -8.04
C ASP A 382 6.92 -42.58 -8.20
N VAL A 383 6.90 -41.61 -9.12
CA VAL A 383 5.74 -40.73 -9.33
C VAL A 383 4.78 -41.23 -10.41
N GLY A 384 5.04 -42.42 -10.98
CA GLY A 384 4.11 -43.16 -11.85
C GLY A 384 4.28 -42.94 -13.36
N LEU A 385 3.65 -43.81 -14.16
CA LEU A 385 3.82 -43.95 -15.63
C LEU A 385 3.34 -42.75 -16.49
N PHE A 386 2.69 -41.75 -15.91
CA PHE A 386 2.10 -40.61 -16.63
C PHE A 386 2.48 -39.23 -16.05
N ASP A 387 3.40 -39.18 -15.09
CA ASP A 387 3.83 -37.96 -14.41
C ASP A 387 5.36 -37.93 -14.38
N ARG A 388 6.00 -37.00 -15.10
CA ARG A 388 7.48 -36.89 -15.12
C ARG A 388 7.96 -35.85 -14.13
N VAL A 389 9.01 -36.17 -13.37
CA VAL A 389 9.69 -35.17 -12.52
C VAL A 389 10.37 -34.11 -13.39
N GLU A 390 9.99 -32.86 -13.15
CA GLU A 390 10.52 -31.66 -13.79
C GLU A 390 10.79 -30.58 -12.73
N TYR A 391 11.73 -29.67 -13.01
CA TYR A 391 12.06 -28.50 -12.16
C TYR A 391 12.27 -28.84 -10.68
N LEU A 392 13.52 -29.13 -10.30
CA LEU A 392 13.88 -29.34 -8.90
C LEU A 392 14.34 -28.02 -8.25
N ALA A 393 13.95 -27.81 -7.00
CA ALA A 393 14.47 -26.74 -6.14
C ALA A 393 14.89 -27.31 -4.78
N GLY A 394 16.15 -27.11 -4.43
CA GLY A 394 16.72 -27.55 -3.16
C GLY A 394 16.80 -26.39 -2.18
N THR A 395 16.19 -26.56 -1.01
CA THR A 395 16.50 -25.75 0.17
C THR A 395 17.56 -26.46 1.01
N ALA A 396 18.04 -25.82 2.07
CA ALA A 396 19.01 -26.44 2.98
C ALA A 396 18.46 -27.72 3.63
N SER A 397 17.14 -27.78 3.89
CA SER A 397 16.51 -28.90 4.61
C SER A 397 15.59 -29.79 3.76
N LYS A 398 15.19 -29.36 2.57
CA LYS A 398 14.12 -30.04 1.81
C LYS A 398 14.31 -29.89 0.30
N LEU A 399 13.87 -30.90 -0.43
CA LEU A 399 13.76 -30.85 -1.88
C LEU A 399 12.31 -30.60 -2.27
N PHE A 400 12.12 -29.78 -3.30
CA PHE A 400 10.86 -29.56 -3.97
C PHE A 400 11.02 -29.94 -5.43
N PHE A 401 9.98 -30.52 -6.01
CA PHE A 401 9.96 -30.84 -7.42
C PHE A 401 8.53 -30.89 -7.93
N ARG A 402 8.37 -30.70 -9.23
CA ARG A 402 7.08 -30.73 -9.89
C ARG A 402 6.95 -32.00 -10.74
N THR A 403 5.71 -32.42 -10.98
CA THR A 403 5.33 -33.32 -12.07
C THR A 403 4.36 -32.63 -13.04
N ASP A 404 3.91 -33.33 -14.07
CA ASP A 404 2.91 -32.80 -15.00
C ASP A 404 1.62 -32.36 -14.26
N ASN A 405 1.25 -33.07 -13.19
CA ASN A 405 -0.03 -32.88 -12.49
C ASN A 405 0.05 -32.27 -11.08
N ALA A 406 1.23 -32.24 -10.42
CA ALA A 406 1.33 -31.80 -9.03
C ALA A 406 2.70 -31.25 -8.62
N LEU A 407 2.72 -30.50 -7.51
CA LEU A 407 3.94 -30.11 -6.79
C LEU A 407 4.18 -31.02 -5.59
N TYR A 408 5.44 -31.40 -5.36
CA TYR A 408 5.87 -32.31 -4.30
C TYR A 408 6.91 -31.68 -3.38
N GLY A 409 6.84 -32.04 -2.10
CA GLY A 409 7.92 -31.86 -1.13
C GLY A 409 8.55 -33.21 -0.79
N SER A 410 9.88 -33.24 -0.62
CA SER A 410 10.64 -34.43 -0.24
C SER A 410 11.74 -34.11 0.76
N ASP A 411 11.88 -34.94 1.79
CA ASP A 411 13.05 -34.96 2.68
C ASP A 411 14.20 -35.85 2.16
N GLY A 412 14.04 -36.40 0.95
CA GLY A 412 14.96 -37.36 0.35
C GLY A 412 14.70 -38.82 0.70
N THR A 413 13.58 -39.13 1.36
CA THR A 413 13.12 -40.50 1.59
C THR A 413 11.77 -40.74 0.92
N THR A 414 11.46 -42.01 0.60
CA THR A 414 10.15 -42.37 0.04
C THR A 414 8.99 -42.00 0.96
N ALA A 415 9.16 -42.18 2.28
CA ALA A 415 8.12 -41.88 3.26
C ALA A 415 7.90 -40.37 3.44
N GLY A 416 8.95 -39.57 3.33
CA GLY A 416 8.88 -38.11 3.43
C GLY A 416 8.65 -37.40 2.10
N THR A 417 8.30 -38.13 1.04
CA THR A 417 7.94 -37.56 -0.26
C THR A 417 6.42 -37.60 -0.45
N GLY A 418 5.81 -36.43 -0.69
CA GLY A 418 4.36 -36.33 -0.84
C GLY A 418 3.92 -35.12 -1.67
N ALA A 419 2.78 -35.28 -2.34
CA ALA A 419 2.15 -34.21 -3.12
C ALA A 419 1.55 -33.15 -2.20
N LEU A 420 1.60 -31.89 -2.61
CA LEU A 420 1.15 -30.73 -1.84
C LEU A 420 -0.31 -30.33 -2.11
N GLY A 421 -1.06 -31.16 -2.85
CA GLY A 421 -2.52 -31.00 -3.05
C GLY A 421 -2.95 -30.00 -4.14
N ILE A 422 -2.02 -29.48 -4.94
CA ILE A 422 -2.30 -28.56 -6.06
C ILE A 422 -2.41 -29.39 -7.34
N ALA A 423 -3.62 -29.49 -7.90
CA ALA A 423 -3.90 -30.21 -9.15
C ALA A 423 -4.01 -29.24 -10.34
N ASN A 424 -3.55 -29.66 -11.52
CA ASN A 424 -3.51 -28.91 -12.79
C ASN A 424 -2.45 -27.79 -12.87
N THR A 425 -1.17 -28.17 -12.90
CA THR A 425 -0.06 -27.26 -13.24
C THR A 425 0.23 -27.21 -14.75
N SER A 426 -0.80 -27.08 -15.58
CA SER A 426 -0.66 -27.11 -17.05
C SER A 426 0.17 -25.94 -17.64
N SER A 427 0.44 -24.89 -16.86
CA SER A 427 1.39 -23.80 -17.17
C SER A 427 2.75 -24.06 -16.52
N PRO A 428 3.92 -23.68 -17.08
CA PRO A 428 5.22 -23.89 -16.45
C PRO A 428 5.30 -23.18 -15.08
N VAL A 429 5.37 -23.99 -14.02
CA VAL A 429 5.54 -23.57 -12.64
C VAL A 429 7.03 -23.62 -12.32
N TYR A 430 7.66 -22.45 -12.29
CA TYR A 430 9.01 -22.33 -11.75
C TYR A 430 8.95 -22.25 -10.24
N ILE A 431 9.82 -23.02 -9.59
CA ILE A 431 9.96 -23.07 -8.14
C ILE A 431 11.31 -22.48 -7.76
N THR A 432 11.34 -21.56 -6.79
CA THR A 432 12.59 -20.96 -6.29
C THR A 432 12.68 -21.10 -4.78
N PRO A 433 13.82 -21.58 -4.23
CA PRO A 433 14.11 -21.47 -2.80
C PRO A 433 14.14 -20.00 -2.40
N ILE A 434 13.44 -19.65 -1.32
CA ILE A 434 13.52 -18.29 -0.74
C ILE A 434 14.26 -18.24 0.59
N ASP A 435 14.36 -19.38 1.26
CA ASP A 435 15.17 -19.53 2.46
C ASP A 435 15.59 -21.00 2.65
N THR A 436 16.04 -21.33 3.87
CA THR A 436 16.53 -22.65 4.23
C THR A 436 15.49 -23.77 4.12
N SER A 437 14.21 -23.46 4.02
CA SER A 437 13.10 -24.41 4.14
C SER A 437 11.90 -24.16 3.22
N ARG A 438 11.73 -22.93 2.71
CA ARG A 438 10.55 -22.52 1.92
C ARG A 438 10.88 -22.22 0.46
N ILE A 439 9.88 -22.38 -0.39
CA ILE A 439 9.92 -21.99 -1.80
C ILE A 439 8.81 -20.99 -2.14
N LEU A 440 9.05 -20.18 -3.17
CA LEU A 440 8.02 -19.51 -3.95
C LEU A 440 7.79 -20.26 -5.25
N PHE A 441 6.55 -20.25 -5.74
CA PHE A 441 6.20 -20.82 -7.02
C PHE A 441 4.95 -20.18 -7.63
N GLY A 442 4.89 -20.08 -8.95
CA GLY A 442 3.65 -19.71 -9.64
C GLY A 442 2.68 -20.89 -9.72
N ALA A 443 1.38 -20.66 -9.68
CA ALA A 443 0.37 -21.69 -9.91
C ALA A 443 -0.75 -21.15 -10.81
N ALA A 444 -1.29 -21.98 -11.70
CA ALA A 444 -2.44 -21.61 -12.50
C ALA A 444 -3.73 -21.74 -11.67
N SER A 445 -4.62 -20.76 -11.79
CA SER A 445 -5.99 -20.78 -11.27
C SER A 445 -6.98 -20.58 -12.42
N SER A 446 -8.28 -20.74 -12.14
CA SER A 446 -9.35 -20.40 -13.10
C SER A 446 -9.39 -18.91 -13.46
N GLU A 447 -8.65 -18.07 -12.74
CA GLU A 447 -8.68 -16.60 -12.81
C GLU A 447 -7.34 -15.99 -13.24
N GLY A 448 -6.28 -16.78 -13.41
CA GLY A 448 -4.94 -16.30 -13.80
C GLY A 448 -3.81 -17.11 -13.16
N GLU A 449 -2.57 -16.63 -13.25
CA GLU A 449 -1.43 -17.20 -12.51
C GLU A 449 -1.28 -16.50 -11.15
N ILE A 450 -1.22 -17.28 -10.07
CA ILE A 450 -1.09 -16.80 -8.68
C ILE A 450 0.28 -17.17 -8.11
N LEU A 451 0.83 -16.33 -7.23
CA LEU A 451 2.07 -16.62 -6.52
C LEU A 451 1.79 -17.36 -5.21
N MET A 452 2.44 -18.50 -5.02
CA MET A 452 2.26 -19.39 -3.89
C MET A 452 3.55 -19.51 -3.08
N LEU A 453 3.40 -19.74 -1.78
CA LEU A 453 4.45 -20.04 -0.81
C LEU A 453 4.26 -21.45 -0.28
N SER A 454 5.34 -22.22 -0.13
CA SER A 454 5.27 -23.55 0.50
C SER A 454 6.49 -23.87 1.37
N ASP A 455 6.24 -24.49 2.52
CA ASP A 455 7.23 -25.20 3.35
C ASP A 455 7.36 -26.70 3.00
N GLY A 456 6.63 -27.14 1.98
CA GLY A 456 6.58 -28.51 1.49
C GLY A 456 5.65 -29.40 2.30
N THR A 457 4.69 -28.82 3.02
CA THR A 457 3.53 -29.52 3.57
C THR A 457 2.25 -28.93 2.98
N VAL A 458 1.18 -29.73 2.90
CA VAL A 458 -0.13 -29.24 2.43
C VAL A 458 -0.61 -28.06 3.30
N ALA A 459 -0.42 -28.14 4.62
CA ALA A 459 -0.86 -27.10 5.56
C ALA A 459 -0.01 -25.82 5.51
N GLY A 460 1.28 -25.93 5.20
CA GLY A 460 2.18 -24.80 5.00
C GLY A 460 2.29 -24.35 3.55
N THR A 461 1.32 -24.73 2.71
CA THR A 461 1.17 -24.24 1.34
C THR A 461 -0.01 -23.28 1.27
N SER A 462 0.25 -22.05 0.84
CA SER A 462 -0.71 -20.95 0.81
C SER A 462 -0.33 -19.95 -0.29
N GLU A 463 -1.25 -19.06 -0.64
CA GLU A 463 -0.91 -17.89 -1.47
C GLU A 463 0.20 -17.08 -0.77
N ALA A 464 1.23 -16.70 -1.53
CA ALA A 464 2.36 -15.92 -1.02
C ALA A 464 1.99 -14.45 -0.78
N CYS A 465 0.93 -14.00 -1.45
CA CYS A 465 0.40 -12.65 -1.41
C CYS A 465 -0.95 -12.69 -0.70
N SER A 466 -1.11 -11.98 0.42
CA SER A 466 -2.43 -11.77 1.02
C SER A 466 -3.11 -10.50 0.47
N GLY A 467 -2.92 -10.24 -0.82
CA GLY A 467 -3.49 -9.14 -1.61
C GLY A 467 -3.86 -9.67 -3.01
N PRO A 468 -4.81 -9.03 -3.70
CA PRO A 468 -5.83 -9.70 -4.51
C PRO A 468 -5.24 -10.40 -5.75
N SER A 469 -5.58 -11.67 -5.93
CA SER A 469 -6.00 -12.15 -7.25
C SER A 469 -7.10 -11.21 -7.77
N PRO A 470 -7.21 -10.92 -9.08
CA PRO A 470 -8.22 -10.01 -9.61
C PRO A 470 -9.64 -10.41 -9.18
N ARG A 471 -10.13 -9.81 -8.09
CA ARG A 471 -11.46 -10.05 -7.55
C ARG A 471 -12.36 -8.94 -8.10
N THR A 472 -13.34 -9.35 -8.90
CA THR A 472 -14.45 -8.47 -9.32
C THR A 472 -15.46 -8.21 -8.18
N ALA A 473 -15.16 -8.66 -6.96
CA ALA A 473 -16.00 -8.44 -5.79
C ALA A 473 -15.76 -7.03 -5.25
N ASN A 474 -16.73 -6.13 -5.44
CA ASN A 474 -16.69 -4.80 -4.82
C ASN A 474 -17.10 -4.92 -3.36
N ALA A 475 -16.23 -4.52 -2.43
CA ALA A 475 -16.62 -4.46 -1.02
C ALA A 475 -17.68 -3.37 -0.74
N THR A 476 -17.76 -2.38 -1.63
CA THR A 476 -18.73 -1.27 -1.55
C THR A 476 -18.77 -0.64 -0.15
N PRO A 477 -17.61 -0.25 0.42
CA PRO A 477 -17.60 0.33 1.76
C PRO A 477 -18.44 1.61 1.77
N ALA A 478 -19.26 1.75 2.81
CA ALA A 478 -20.17 2.86 2.98
C ALA A 478 -20.25 3.29 4.45
N ASN A 479 -20.75 4.50 4.69
CA ASN A 479 -21.00 5.03 6.02
C ASN A 479 -19.74 5.11 6.89
N LEU A 480 -18.58 5.41 6.29
CA LEU A 480 -17.32 5.59 7.01
C LEU A 480 -17.47 6.68 8.08
N ARG A 481 -17.15 6.32 9.32
CA ARG A 481 -17.19 7.20 10.49
C ARG A 481 -15.98 6.95 11.38
N ALA A 482 -15.12 7.96 11.47
CA ALA A 482 -14.01 7.95 12.40
C ALA A 482 -14.48 8.22 13.84
N SER A 483 -13.86 7.49 14.76
CA SER A 483 -13.83 7.74 16.20
C SER A 483 -12.41 8.15 16.61
N HIS A 484 -12.17 8.27 17.91
CA HIS A 484 -10.83 8.57 18.43
C HIS A 484 -9.78 7.50 18.10
N ALA A 485 -10.19 6.24 17.89
CA ALA A 485 -9.27 5.11 17.73
C ALA A 485 -9.63 4.13 16.60
N HIS A 486 -10.87 4.16 16.09
CA HIS A 486 -11.34 3.28 15.03
C HIS A 486 -12.16 4.02 13.98
N VAL A 487 -12.15 3.51 12.75
CA VAL A 487 -13.12 3.84 11.70
C VAL A 487 -14.15 2.71 11.65
N PHE A 488 -15.42 3.08 11.73
CA PHE A 488 -16.57 2.20 11.55
C PHE A 488 -17.17 2.42 10.18
N PHE A 489 -17.62 1.35 9.54
CA PHE A 489 -18.22 1.41 8.20
C PHE A 489 -19.08 0.17 7.96
N SER A 490 -19.86 0.15 6.89
CA SER A 490 -20.50 -1.05 6.39
C SER A 490 -19.84 -1.51 5.09
N ALA A 491 -19.65 -2.81 4.91
CA ALA A 491 -19.01 -3.36 3.73
C ALA A 491 -19.46 -4.81 3.48
N ASN A 492 -19.27 -5.26 2.24
CA ASN A 492 -19.62 -6.59 1.74
C ASN A 492 -18.34 -7.40 1.48
N ASP A 493 -18.21 -8.58 2.08
CA ASP A 493 -17.07 -9.50 1.85
C ASP A 493 -17.37 -10.57 0.78
N GLY A 494 -18.51 -10.45 0.09
CA GLY A 494 -19.02 -11.43 -0.87
C GLY A 494 -19.67 -12.67 -0.24
N ALA A 495 -19.49 -12.90 1.06
CA ALA A 495 -20.01 -14.08 1.77
C ALA A 495 -21.17 -13.75 2.72
N THR A 496 -21.10 -12.61 3.41
CA THR A 496 -22.07 -12.17 4.42
C THR A 496 -22.89 -10.94 4.01
N GLY A 497 -22.74 -10.47 2.77
CA GLY A 497 -23.36 -9.23 2.30
C GLY A 497 -22.92 -7.98 3.09
N ASN A 498 -23.66 -6.87 2.98
CA ASN A 498 -23.28 -5.58 3.60
C ASN A 498 -23.58 -5.57 5.10
N GLU A 499 -22.52 -5.68 5.89
CA GLU A 499 -22.54 -5.83 7.36
C GLU A 499 -21.68 -4.75 8.04
N PRO A 500 -21.77 -4.54 9.37
CA PRO A 500 -20.94 -3.56 10.08
C PRO A 500 -19.49 -4.04 10.28
N TRP A 501 -18.54 -3.15 10.06
CA TRP A 501 -17.09 -3.37 10.17
C TRP A 501 -16.42 -2.28 11.01
N ILE A 502 -15.25 -2.62 11.54
CA ILE A 502 -14.37 -1.75 12.32
C ILE A 502 -12.93 -1.88 11.82
N SER A 503 -12.15 -0.81 11.84
CA SER A 503 -10.70 -0.83 11.63
C SER A 503 -9.98 0.22 12.46
N SER A 504 -8.80 -0.07 13.00
CA SER A 504 -7.92 0.95 13.61
C SER A 504 -6.91 1.54 12.61
N GLY A 505 -7.01 1.18 11.32
CA GLY A 505 -6.14 1.71 10.30
C GLY A 505 -5.02 0.78 9.84
N THR A 506 -5.16 -0.53 10.08
CA THR A 506 -4.32 -1.57 9.46
C THR A 506 -5.17 -2.76 9.05
N SER A 507 -4.73 -3.51 8.05
CA SER A 507 -5.41 -4.73 7.59
C SER A 507 -5.62 -5.76 8.72
N ALA A 508 -4.62 -5.96 9.58
CA ALA A 508 -4.69 -6.87 10.72
C ALA A 508 -5.76 -6.50 11.76
N THR A 509 -6.19 -5.24 11.77
CA THR A 509 -7.17 -4.70 12.73
C THR A 509 -8.53 -4.42 12.10
N THR A 510 -8.67 -4.69 10.80
CA THR A 510 -9.96 -4.56 10.11
C THR A 510 -10.75 -5.86 10.27
N ALA A 511 -11.96 -5.76 10.81
CA ALA A 511 -12.80 -6.93 11.07
C ALA A 511 -14.29 -6.61 10.96
N ARG A 512 -15.09 -7.61 10.55
CA ARG A 512 -16.55 -7.55 10.64
C ARG A 512 -16.94 -7.60 12.12
N LEU A 513 -17.76 -6.64 12.54
CA LEU A 513 -18.30 -6.60 13.90
C LEU A 513 -19.27 -7.76 14.12
N ALA A 514 -20.28 -7.88 13.26
CA ALA A 514 -21.23 -8.98 13.31
C ALA A 514 -21.79 -9.28 11.92
N ASP A 515 -22.17 -10.54 11.68
CA ASP A 515 -23.07 -10.91 10.58
C ASP A 515 -24.50 -10.80 11.13
N ILE A 516 -25.09 -9.59 11.04
CA ILE A 516 -26.38 -9.29 11.68
C ILE A 516 -27.53 -9.99 10.94
N VAL A 517 -27.45 -10.12 9.60
CA VAL A 517 -28.38 -10.93 8.81
C VAL A 517 -27.65 -12.17 8.28
N PRO A 518 -27.76 -13.34 8.96
CA PRO A 518 -26.95 -14.51 8.64
C PRO A 518 -26.94 -14.91 7.17
N GLY A 519 -25.76 -15.22 6.64
CA GLY A 519 -25.57 -15.65 5.25
C GLY A 519 -25.47 -14.45 4.31
N THR A 520 -25.92 -14.57 3.05
CA THR A 520 -25.75 -13.49 2.05
C THR A 520 -26.72 -12.31 2.24
N GLY A 521 -27.33 -12.18 3.42
CA GLY A 521 -28.23 -11.08 3.76
C GLY A 521 -27.47 -9.76 3.87
N SER A 522 -28.14 -8.64 4.11
CA SER A 522 -27.45 -7.39 4.39
C SER A 522 -28.22 -6.64 5.45
N SER A 523 -27.53 -6.29 6.53
CA SER A 523 -28.13 -5.56 7.64
C SER A 523 -28.33 -4.07 7.36
N GLY A 524 -27.62 -3.52 6.37
CA GLY A 524 -27.71 -2.12 6.00
C GLY A 524 -27.25 -1.19 7.12
N ALA A 525 -26.21 -1.60 7.85
CA ALA A 525 -25.70 -0.87 9.00
C ALA A 525 -25.28 0.56 8.65
N THR A 526 -25.91 1.57 9.25
CA THR A 526 -25.60 2.99 9.01
C THR A 526 -25.72 3.82 10.30
N GLY A 527 -25.32 5.10 10.25
CA GLY A 527 -25.52 6.02 11.38
C GLY A 527 -24.55 5.84 12.56
N PHE A 528 -23.38 5.22 12.34
CA PHE A 528 -22.36 5.00 13.37
C PHE A 528 -22.01 6.29 14.12
N THR A 529 -22.28 6.31 15.42
CA THR A 529 -22.03 7.45 16.32
C THR A 529 -21.39 6.95 17.60
N THR A 530 -20.21 7.49 17.91
CA THR A 530 -19.48 7.13 19.15
C THR A 530 -19.83 8.08 20.28
N TRP A 531 -19.99 7.56 21.51
CA TRP A 531 -20.29 8.39 22.68
C TRP A 531 -19.71 7.80 23.98
N GLY A 532 -19.66 8.65 25.02
CA GLY A 532 -19.16 8.30 26.34
C GLY A 532 -17.64 8.12 26.42
N SER A 533 -17.13 8.06 27.64
CA SER A 533 -15.69 7.88 27.94
C SER A 533 -15.16 6.48 27.64
N GLU A 534 -16.06 5.49 27.54
CA GLU A 534 -15.73 4.09 27.24
C GLU A 534 -15.71 3.77 25.74
N GLY A 535 -16.08 4.72 24.86
CA GLY A 535 -15.95 4.56 23.41
C GLY A 535 -16.98 3.64 22.74
N ARG A 536 -18.20 3.53 23.27
CA ARG A 536 -19.30 2.76 22.67
C ARG A 536 -19.81 3.43 21.39
N THR A 537 -20.28 2.63 20.44
CA THR A 537 -20.79 3.10 19.14
C THR A 537 -22.21 2.61 18.90
N ILE A 538 -23.12 3.53 18.55
CA ILE A 538 -24.52 3.23 18.22
C ILE A 538 -24.71 3.37 16.72
N PHE A 539 -25.54 2.52 16.14
CA PHE A 539 -25.86 2.52 14.72
C PHE A 539 -27.26 1.92 14.52
N ILE A 540 -27.82 2.06 13.31
CA ILE A 540 -29.04 1.33 12.93
C ILE A 540 -28.68 0.13 12.07
N ALA A 541 -29.40 -0.98 12.25
CA ALA A 541 -29.28 -2.16 11.41
C ALA A 541 -30.59 -2.96 11.43
N ASN A 542 -30.79 -3.79 10.42
CA ASN A 542 -31.89 -4.74 10.32
C ASN A 542 -31.37 -6.17 10.43
N ASP A 543 -31.90 -6.96 11.35
CA ASP A 543 -31.55 -8.39 11.53
C ASP A 543 -32.47 -9.36 10.76
N GLY A 544 -33.33 -8.83 9.89
CA GLY A 544 -34.33 -9.58 9.15
C GLY A 544 -35.54 -10.02 9.97
N THR A 545 -35.56 -9.77 11.28
CA THR A 545 -36.63 -10.18 12.20
C THR A 545 -37.34 -8.98 12.83
N ASN A 546 -36.58 -7.99 13.32
CA ASN A 546 -37.07 -6.84 14.09
C ASN A 546 -37.14 -5.54 13.26
N GLY A 547 -36.85 -5.60 11.95
CA GLY A 547 -36.76 -4.41 11.11
C GLY A 547 -35.56 -3.53 11.46
N ILE A 548 -35.57 -2.26 11.02
CA ILE A 548 -34.48 -1.30 11.29
C ILE A 548 -34.64 -0.74 12.72
N GLU A 549 -33.70 -1.10 13.58
CA GLU A 549 -33.71 -0.81 15.01
C GLU A 549 -32.33 -0.26 15.48
N PRO A 550 -32.22 0.28 16.71
CA PRO A 550 -30.96 0.78 17.24
C PRO A 550 -30.08 -0.37 17.78
N TRP A 551 -28.80 -0.37 17.41
CA TRP A 551 -27.78 -1.34 17.82
C TRP A 551 -26.60 -0.65 18.48
N VAL A 552 -25.93 -1.33 19.41
CA VAL A 552 -24.71 -0.86 20.06
C VAL A 552 -23.56 -1.82 19.80
N THR A 553 -22.33 -1.30 19.77
CA THR A 553 -21.09 -2.09 19.79
C THR A 553 -20.05 -1.44 20.70
N ASP A 554 -19.25 -2.28 21.36
CA ASP A 554 -18.01 -1.89 22.06
C ASP A 554 -16.75 -2.09 21.19
N GLY A 555 -16.95 -2.39 19.90
CA GLY A 555 -15.89 -2.71 18.95
C GLY A 555 -15.59 -4.21 18.83
N THR A 556 -16.29 -5.05 19.58
CA THR A 556 -16.17 -6.52 19.49
C THR A 556 -17.44 -7.17 18.94
N SER A 557 -17.32 -8.37 18.37
CA SER A 557 -18.48 -9.14 17.93
C SER A 557 -19.41 -9.51 19.09
N ALA A 558 -18.87 -9.81 20.27
CA ALA A 558 -19.66 -10.17 21.44
C ALA A 558 -20.42 -8.98 22.04
N GLY A 559 -19.85 -7.77 21.94
CA GLY A 559 -20.49 -6.53 22.39
C GLY A 559 -21.38 -5.85 21.34
N THR A 560 -21.55 -6.46 20.15
CA THR A 560 -22.43 -5.94 19.10
C THR A 560 -23.85 -6.48 19.29
N LEU A 561 -24.76 -5.66 19.81
CA LEU A 561 -26.06 -6.07 20.33
C LEU A 561 -27.21 -5.13 19.93
N LEU A 562 -28.39 -5.70 19.68
CA LEU A 562 -29.65 -4.96 19.53
C LEU A 562 -29.99 -4.25 20.85
N LEU A 563 -30.17 -2.92 20.83
CA LEU A 563 -30.59 -2.18 22.03
C LEU A 563 -32.06 -2.46 22.35
N GLY A 564 -32.93 -2.57 21.35
CA GLY A 564 -34.29 -3.06 21.55
C GLY A 564 -35.11 -3.00 20.29
N ASP A 565 -36.08 -3.90 20.17
CA ASP A 565 -37.16 -3.81 19.19
C ASP A 565 -38.17 -2.75 19.70
N LEU A 566 -37.94 -1.49 19.34
CA LEU A 566 -38.80 -0.38 19.79
C LEU A 566 -40.17 -0.45 19.10
N MET A 567 -40.24 -1.03 17.90
CA MET A 567 -41.45 -1.19 17.10
C MET A 567 -41.79 -2.68 16.90
N ALA A 568 -42.32 -3.29 17.97
CA ALA A 568 -42.61 -4.73 18.05
C ALA A 568 -42.96 -5.44 16.72
N GLY A 569 -42.13 -6.42 16.33
CA GLY A 569 -42.33 -7.26 15.15
C GLY A 569 -41.40 -6.87 14.00
N SER A 570 -41.81 -7.16 12.75
CA SER A 570 -40.94 -6.94 11.58
C SER A 570 -40.90 -5.49 11.05
N ALA A 571 -41.54 -4.55 11.75
CA ALA A 571 -41.59 -3.15 11.36
C ALA A 571 -40.51 -2.38 12.12
N GLY A 572 -39.68 -1.60 11.44
CA GLY A 572 -38.65 -0.81 12.14
C GLY A 572 -39.20 0.43 12.86
N SER A 573 -38.48 0.83 13.91
CA SER A 573 -38.59 2.11 14.62
C SER A 573 -37.89 3.27 13.92
N PHE A 574 -37.06 2.97 12.90
CA PHE A 574 -36.29 3.91 12.09
C PHE A 574 -35.59 5.01 12.90
N PRO A 575 -34.68 4.65 13.83
CA PRO A 575 -33.92 5.64 14.59
C PRO A 575 -33.08 6.53 13.67
N ASP A 576 -32.97 7.83 13.99
CA ASP A 576 -32.17 8.77 13.21
C ASP A 576 -31.53 9.86 14.09
N GLU A 577 -30.48 10.50 13.56
CA GLU A 577 -29.72 11.61 14.17
C GLU A 577 -29.17 11.33 15.58
N PHE A 578 -28.56 10.16 15.79
CA PHE A 578 -27.85 9.84 17.04
C PHE A 578 -26.87 10.96 17.43
N THR A 579 -27.13 11.57 18.59
CA THR A 579 -26.40 12.74 19.07
C THR A 579 -25.97 12.55 20.53
N PRO A 580 -24.66 12.61 20.85
CA PRO A 580 -24.18 12.48 22.22
C PRO A 580 -24.75 13.53 23.17
N CYS A 581 -25.13 13.10 24.37
CA CYS A 581 -25.72 13.92 25.45
C CYS A 581 -25.17 13.45 26.80
N GLY A 582 -23.93 13.87 27.13
CA GLY A 582 -23.22 13.34 28.30
C GLY A 582 -22.96 11.84 28.13
N ASP A 583 -23.38 11.04 29.11
CA ASP A 583 -23.21 9.57 29.09
C ASP A 583 -24.30 8.83 28.28
N ARG A 584 -25.23 9.58 27.67
CA ARG A 584 -26.32 9.07 26.84
C ARG A 584 -26.17 9.50 25.39
N VAL A 585 -26.94 8.86 24.53
CA VAL A 585 -27.18 9.31 23.15
C VAL A 585 -28.66 9.61 22.98
N VAL A 586 -28.98 10.72 22.33
CA VAL A 586 -30.34 11.19 22.03
C VAL A 586 -30.60 11.02 20.53
N PHE A 587 -31.79 10.59 20.15
CA PHE A 587 -32.16 10.32 18.75
C PHE A 587 -33.67 10.41 18.53
N SER A 588 -34.10 10.53 17.28
CA SER A 588 -35.52 10.39 16.92
C SER A 588 -35.85 8.93 16.65
N ALA A 589 -37.00 8.43 17.15
CA ALA A 589 -37.53 7.10 16.83
C ALA A 589 -39.04 7.04 17.10
N ARG A 590 -39.69 5.95 16.68
CA ARG A 590 -41.13 5.70 16.94
C ARG A 590 -41.38 4.34 17.59
N ASN A 591 -42.59 4.14 18.12
CA ASN A 591 -43.06 2.83 18.60
C ASN A 591 -44.55 2.60 18.25
N ALA A 592 -45.13 1.50 18.75
CA ALA A 592 -46.52 1.13 18.42
C ALA A 592 -47.59 2.12 18.96
N THR A 593 -47.23 2.98 19.91
CA THR A 593 -48.15 3.90 20.61
C THR A 593 -47.85 5.38 20.37
N ALA A 594 -46.65 5.70 19.88
CA ALA A 594 -46.13 7.04 19.65
C ALA A 594 -45.48 7.14 18.26
N GLY A 595 -45.69 8.25 17.55
CA GLY A 595 -44.99 8.51 16.28
C GLY A 595 -43.51 8.81 16.47
N TYR A 596 -42.89 9.50 15.51
CA TYR A 596 -41.50 9.95 15.64
C TYR A 596 -41.37 11.00 16.74
N GLU A 597 -40.79 10.58 17.84
CA GLU A 597 -40.58 11.35 19.07
C GLU A 597 -39.09 11.31 19.47
N ILE A 598 -38.75 12.00 20.56
CA ILE A 598 -37.37 12.13 21.04
C ILE A 598 -37.07 11.04 22.09
N TRP A 599 -36.00 10.28 21.85
CA TRP A 599 -35.57 9.13 22.65
C TRP A 599 -34.15 9.32 23.16
N ALA A 600 -33.79 8.56 24.20
CA ALA A 600 -32.41 8.43 24.64
C ALA A 600 -32.05 6.98 24.97
N SER A 601 -30.77 6.66 24.84
CA SER A 601 -30.17 5.41 25.29
C SER A 601 -28.91 5.67 26.11
N ASP A 602 -28.67 4.87 27.13
CA ASP A 602 -27.39 4.78 27.84
C ASP A 602 -26.51 3.63 27.31
N GLY A 603 -26.88 3.03 26.18
CA GLY A 603 -26.22 1.87 25.58
C GLY A 603 -26.69 0.52 26.12
N THR A 604 -27.76 0.50 26.91
CA THR A 604 -28.42 -0.72 27.36
C THR A 604 -29.88 -0.76 26.90
N SER A 605 -30.46 -1.96 26.76
CA SER A 605 -31.87 -2.11 26.44
C SER A 605 -32.80 -1.46 27.47
N ALA A 606 -32.46 -1.60 28.77
CA ALA A 606 -33.27 -1.02 29.84
C ALA A 606 -33.19 0.52 29.89
N GLY A 607 -32.06 1.09 29.50
CA GLY A 607 -31.87 2.54 29.43
C GLY A 607 -32.28 3.19 28.11
N THR A 608 -32.84 2.41 27.17
CA THR A 608 -33.36 2.91 25.89
C THR A 608 -34.83 3.27 26.01
N THR A 609 -35.14 4.56 26.16
CA THR A 609 -36.48 5.06 26.51
C THR A 609 -36.85 6.37 25.82
N MET A 610 -38.14 6.55 25.52
CA MET A 610 -38.68 7.83 25.02
C MET A 610 -38.58 8.89 26.11
N LEU A 611 -38.00 10.05 25.79
CA LEU A 611 -37.87 11.14 26.76
C LEU A 611 -39.19 11.89 26.92
N ARG A 612 -39.87 12.16 25.80
CA ARG A 612 -41.14 12.88 25.79
C ARG A 612 -41.94 12.57 24.53
N ASP A 613 -43.24 12.36 24.69
CA ASP A 613 -44.24 12.34 23.62
C ASP A 613 -44.64 13.79 23.33
N ILE A 614 -43.89 14.46 22.43
CA ILE A 614 -44.09 15.89 22.11
C ILE A 614 -45.37 16.08 21.30
N ALA A 615 -45.68 15.16 20.38
CA ALA A 615 -46.93 15.13 19.64
C ALA A 615 -47.79 13.93 20.08
N PRO A 616 -48.73 14.10 21.04
CA PRO A 616 -49.37 13.00 21.74
C PRO A 616 -49.96 11.90 20.85
N GLY A 617 -49.73 10.65 21.24
CA GLY A 617 -50.24 9.46 20.56
C GLY A 617 -49.50 9.18 19.26
N THR A 618 -50.18 8.67 18.24
CA THR A 618 -49.53 8.29 16.96
C THR A 618 -49.19 9.47 16.04
N ALA A 619 -49.31 10.71 16.54
CA ALA A 619 -48.83 11.88 15.81
C ALA A 619 -47.30 11.92 15.83
N ASN A 620 -46.68 12.67 14.91
CA ASN A 620 -45.23 12.78 14.85
C ASN A 620 -44.82 14.20 15.21
N SER A 621 -43.96 14.36 16.21
CA SER A 621 -43.27 15.64 16.44
C SER A 621 -42.11 15.86 15.47
N LEU A 622 -41.61 14.79 14.85
CA LEU A 622 -40.49 14.79 13.89
C LEU A 622 -39.27 15.58 14.42
N PRO A 623 -38.65 15.15 15.54
CA PRO A 623 -37.41 15.74 16.03
C PRO A 623 -36.30 15.59 14.99
N THR A 624 -35.69 16.70 14.60
CA THR A 624 -34.60 16.75 13.61
C THR A 624 -33.62 17.88 13.91
N LYS A 625 -32.47 17.88 13.21
CA LYS A 625 -31.34 18.79 13.41
C LYS A 625 -30.83 18.79 14.85
N LEU A 626 -30.69 17.59 15.43
CA LEU A 626 -30.11 17.41 16.75
C LEU A 626 -28.65 17.87 16.74
N VAL A 627 -28.26 18.66 17.75
CA VAL A 627 -26.88 19.10 17.95
C VAL A 627 -26.52 19.07 19.42
N ALA A 628 -25.36 18.50 19.74
CA ALA A 628 -24.81 18.52 21.08
C ALA A 628 -24.21 19.89 21.39
N PHE A 629 -24.59 20.47 22.52
CA PHE A 629 -24.05 21.76 22.99
C PHE A 629 -24.01 21.81 24.51
N ARG A 630 -22.80 21.92 25.08
CA ARG A 630 -22.55 22.02 26.54
C ARG A 630 -23.26 20.95 27.37
N GLY A 631 -23.18 19.69 26.95
CA GLY A 631 -23.76 18.53 27.66
C GLY A 631 -25.27 18.38 27.51
N ARG A 632 -25.92 19.16 26.63
CA ARG A 632 -27.34 19.08 26.28
C ARG A 632 -27.47 18.86 24.78
N VAL A 633 -28.65 18.44 24.31
CA VAL A 633 -28.99 18.35 22.89
C VAL A 633 -30.08 19.36 22.56
N PHE A 634 -29.84 20.15 21.52
CA PHE A 634 -30.79 21.09 20.94
C PHE A 634 -31.31 20.53 19.63
N PHE A 635 -32.59 20.70 19.36
CA PHE A 635 -33.25 20.10 18.21
C PHE A 635 -34.50 20.87 17.83
N THR A 636 -35.09 20.53 16.69
CA THR A 636 -36.35 21.13 16.22
C THR A 636 -37.44 20.08 16.27
N ALA A 637 -38.60 20.42 16.83
CA ALA A 637 -39.74 19.51 16.92
C ALA A 637 -41.04 20.29 16.81
N ASN A 638 -42.07 19.61 16.30
CA ASN A 638 -43.39 20.17 16.05
C ASN A 638 -44.38 19.78 17.15
N GLU A 639 -45.02 20.77 17.77
CA GLU A 639 -46.12 20.59 18.71
C GLU A 639 -47.40 21.27 18.15
N THR A 640 -48.56 20.63 18.33
CA THR A 640 -49.82 21.07 17.67
C THR A 640 -50.26 22.49 18.00
N THR A 641 -49.83 23.06 19.13
CA THR A 641 -50.24 24.37 19.63
C THR A 641 -49.27 25.49 19.26
N THR A 642 -48.00 25.17 19.00
CA THR A 642 -46.89 26.12 18.82
C THR A 642 -46.12 25.91 17.51
N GLY A 643 -46.47 24.89 16.72
CA GLY A 643 -45.76 24.58 15.49
C GLY A 643 -44.36 24.03 15.73
N ARG A 644 -43.48 24.15 14.72
CA ARG A 644 -42.09 23.67 14.79
C ARG A 644 -41.18 24.74 15.38
N GLU A 645 -40.64 24.45 16.55
CA GLU A 645 -39.82 25.37 17.36
C GLU A 645 -38.48 24.77 17.77
N LEU A 646 -37.67 25.55 18.49
CA LEU A 646 -36.39 25.13 19.06
C LEU A 646 -36.59 24.48 20.44
N TRP A 647 -36.10 23.27 20.60
CA TRP A 647 -36.21 22.44 21.81
C TRP A 647 -34.83 22.10 22.39
N VAL A 648 -34.82 21.73 23.66
CA VAL A 648 -33.62 21.31 24.40
C VAL A 648 -33.91 20.09 25.28
N THR A 649 -32.92 19.21 25.43
CA THR A 649 -32.93 18.11 26.39
C THR A 649 -31.55 17.93 27.03
N ASP A 650 -31.53 17.46 28.28
CA ASP A 650 -30.32 16.99 28.98
C ASP A 650 -30.19 15.45 28.94
N GLY A 651 -31.00 14.77 28.11
CA GLY A 651 -31.05 13.32 28.03
C GLY A 651 -32.00 12.67 29.05
N THR A 652 -32.79 13.49 29.77
CA THR A 652 -33.84 13.05 30.69
C THR A 652 -35.21 13.59 30.29
N SER A 653 -36.27 12.88 30.67
CA SER A 653 -37.65 13.35 30.44
C SER A 653 -37.93 14.69 31.12
N ALA A 654 -37.34 14.95 32.29
CA ALA A 654 -37.56 16.18 33.05
C ALA A 654 -36.87 17.40 32.42
N GLY A 655 -35.70 17.20 31.80
CA GLY A 655 -34.97 18.27 31.10
C GLY A 655 -35.39 18.47 29.65
N THR A 656 -36.37 17.70 29.14
CA THR A 656 -36.84 17.79 27.75
C THR A 656 -37.98 18.80 27.62
N GLN A 657 -37.70 19.96 27.03
CA GLN A 657 -38.65 21.07 26.90
C GLN A 657 -38.35 21.97 25.69
N MET A 658 -39.34 22.74 25.28
CA MET A 658 -39.15 23.81 24.29
C MET A 658 -38.23 24.86 24.90
N LEU A 659 -37.19 25.27 24.17
CA LEU A 659 -36.29 26.32 24.63
C LEU A 659 -37.03 27.65 24.55
N VAL A 660 -37.53 28.00 23.36
CA VAL A 660 -38.22 29.26 23.10
C VAL A 660 -39.18 29.08 21.92
N ASP A 661 -40.34 29.70 22.04
CA ASP A 661 -41.32 29.87 20.95
C ASP A 661 -40.95 31.16 20.19
N LEU A 662 -40.26 31.03 19.07
CA LEU A 662 -39.70 32.17 18.33
C LEU A 662 -40.75 32.91 17.51
N ASP A 663 -41.78 32.21 17.01
CA ASP A 663 -42.90 32.80 16.27
C ASP A 663 -44.24 32.28 16.83
N PRO A 664 -44.78 32.96 17.87
CA PRO A 664 -45.92 32.45 18.61
C PRO A 664 -47.14 32.15 17.74
N GLY A 665 -47.60 30.91 17.80
CA GLY A 665 -48.79 30.42 17.11
C GLY A 665 -48.55 29.05 16.47
N THR A 666 -49.56 28.51 15.80
CA THR A 666 -49.49 27.15 15.24
C THR A 666 -48.60 27.03 14.00
N SER A 667 -48.11 28.15 13.45
CA SER A 667 -47.24 28.17 12.27
C SER A 667 -45.80 27.79 12.63
N GLY A 668 -45.33 28.24 13.80
CA GLY A 668 -43.97 28.07 14.30
C GLY A 668 -42.89 28.70 13.42
N SER A 669 -41.66 28.70 13.94
CA SER A 669 -40.51 29.37 13.33
C SER A 669 -39.68 28.49 12.39
N SER A 670 -39.94 27.18 12.37
CA SER A 670 -39.21 26.18 11.58
C SER A 670 -37.68 26.34 11.62
N PRO A 671 -37.03 26.28 12.80
CA PRO A 671 -35.58 26.33 12.89
C PRO A 671 -34.93 25.27 12.00
N SER A 672 -33.80 25.59 11.39
CA SER A 672 -33.09 24.71 10.46
C SER A 672 -31.59 24.93 10.52
N SER A 673 -30.80 23.93 10.12
CA SER A 673 -29.33 23.97 10.12
C SER A 673 -28.73 24.40 11.46
N LEU A 674 -29.11 23.71 12.55
CA LEU A 674 -28.52 23.94 13.87
C LEU A 674 -27.04 23.54 13.85
N ILE A 675 -26.17 24.49 14.19
CA ILE A 675 -24.71 24.33 14.17
C ILE A 675 -24.17 24.85 15.50
N ALA A 676 -23.60 23.96 16.31
CA ALA A 676 -22.96 24.33 17.56
C ALA A 676 -21.50 24.73 17.36
N THR A 677 -21.09 25.79 18.04
CA THR A 677 -19.69 26.16 18.31
C THR A 677 -19.36 25.90 19.78
N ASP A 678 -18.16 26.25 20.21
CA ASP A 678 -17.76 26.15 21.63
C ASP A 678 -18.67 26.97 22.57
N ASP A 679 -19.27 28.05 22.07
CA ASP A 679 -20.02 29.01 22.87
C ASP A 679 -21.43 29.37 22.40
N LYS A 680 -21.81 29.01 21.17
CA LYS A 680 -23.07 29.40 20.52
C LYS A 680 -23.68 28.26 19.70
N ILE A 681 -24.95 28.43 19.36
CA ILE A 681 -25.67 27.64 18.35
C ILE A 681 -26.18 28.61 17.30
N TYR A 682 -25.81 28.41 16.04
CA TYR A 682 -26.34 29.14 14.90
C TYR A 682 -27.44 28.32 14.24
N PHE A 683 -28.47 28.99 13.73
CA PHE A 683 -29.55 28.35 12.98
C PHE A 683 -30.30 29.37 12.12
N PHE A 684 -31.10 28.89 11.18
CA PHE A 684 -32.01 29.72 10.40
C PHE A 684 -33.44 29.49 10.84
N ALA A 685 -34.16 30.56 11.17
CA ALA A 685 -35.56 30.50 11.60
C ALA A 685 -36.37 31.61 10.94
N THR A 686 -37.66 31.34 10.76
CA THR A 686 -38.63 32.23 10.14
C THR A 686 -39.48 32.87 11.22
N THR A 687 -39.74 34.17 11.12
CA THR A 687 -40.84 34.79 11.90
C THR A 687 -41.80 35.51 10.97
N THR A 688 -43.02 35.74 11.44
CA THR A 688 -44.01 36.56 10.72
C THR A 688 -43.53 37.99 10.39
N THR A 689 -42.54 38.51 11.14
CA THR A 689 -42.08 39.90 10.99
C THR A 689 -40.79 40.05 10.20
N SER A 690 -39.93 39.04 10.22
CA SER A 690 -38.57 39.09 9.66
C SER A 690 -38.30 38.07 8.55
N GLY A 691 -39.28 37.21 8.21
CA GLY A 691 -39.01 36.07 7.32
C GLY A 691 -37.89 35.17 7.85
N ARG A 692 -37.27 34.38 6.95
CA ARG A 692 -36.21 33.40 7.29
C ARG A 692 -34.84 34.08 7.35
N GLU A 693 -34.26 34.15 8.55
CA GLU A 693 -33.01 34.87 8.83
C GLU A 693 -32.02 34.06 9.67
N LEU A 694 -30.82 34.59 9.90
CA LEU A 694 -29.78 33.99 10.76
C LEU A 694 -30.03 34.33 12.24
N TRP A 695 -30.05 33.29 13.07
CA TRP A 695 -30.24 33.39 14.52
C TRP A 695 -29.07 32.75 15.27
N VAL A 696 -28.88 33.18 16.52
CA VAL A 696 -27.88 32.67 17.44
C VAL A 696 -28.53 32.36 18.80
N SER A 697 -28.04 31.32 19.48
CA SER A 697 -28.39 30.99 20.86
C SER A 697 -27.15 30.67 21.68
N ASP A 698 -27.10 31.08 22.94
CA ASP A 698 -26.11 30.60 23.93
C ASP A 698 -26.61 29.38 24.73
N GLY A 699 -27.75 28.81 24.31
CA GLY A 699 -28.45 27.72 24.98
C GLY A 699 -29.41 28.17 26.09
N THR A 700 -29.74 29.47 26.15
CA THR A 700 -30.75 30.05 27.03
C THR A 700 -31.81 30.82 26.24
N VAL A 701 -32.99 31.04 26.83
CA VAL A 701 -34.05 31.86 26.24
C VAL A 701 -33.57 33.27 25.92
N ILE A 702 -32.88 33.91 26.87
CA ILE A 702 -32.44 35.31 26.76
C ILE A 702 -31.35 35.48 25.70
N GLY A 703 -30.42 34.52 25.62
CA GLY A 703 -29.36 34.54 24.62
C GLY A 703 -29.78 34.02 23.25
N THR A 704 -31.07 33.70 23.03
CA THR A 704 -31.60 33.31 21.72
C THR A 704 -32.16 34.54 21.00
N ALA A 705 -31.49 34.98 19.93
CA ALA A 705 -31.84 36.20 19.20
C ALA A 705 -31.42 36.15 17.72
N MET A 706 -32.08 36.96 16.90
CA MET A 706 -31.71 37.16 15.49
C MET A 706 -30.37 37.91 15.42
N VAL A 707 -29.45 37.43 14.59
CA VAL A 707 -28.13 38.04 14.41
C VAL A 707 -28.26 39.32 13.59
N ALA A 708 -28.90 39.23 12.42
CA ALA A 708 -29.18 40.33 11.52
C ALA A 708 -30.38 39.98 10.63
N ASP A 709 -31.16 41.00 10.25
CA ASP A 709 -32.16 40.94 9.20
C ASP A 709 -31.46 41.23 7.86
N LEU A 710 -30.98 40.18 7.18
CA LEU A 710 -30.23 40.31 5.94
C LEU A 710 -31.15 40.67 4.76
N THR A 711 -32.42 40.27 4.80
CA THR A 711 -33.45 40.64 3.83
C THR A 711 -34.58 41.42 4.50
N ALA A 712 -34.39 42.74 4.58
CA ALA A 712 -35.23 43.65 5.35
C ALA A 712 -36.75 43.35 5.35
N GLY A 713 -37.33 43.30 6.55
CA GLY A 713 -38.76 43.15 6.78
C GLY A 713 -39.21 41.70 6.66
N ALA A 714 -40.42 41.46 6.16
CA ALA A 714 -40.96 40.08 6.05
C ALA A 714 -40.36 39.27 4.88
N GLY A 715 -39.27 39.74 4.27
CA GLY A 715 -38.54 39.01 3.23
C GLY A 715 -37.72 37.87 3.84
N SER A 716 -37.40 36.84 3.05
CA SER A 716 -36.58 35.72 3.53
C SER A 716 -35.24 35.70 2.82
N THR A 717 -34.16 35.62 3.60
CA THR A 717 -32.85 35.29 3.08
C THR A 717 -32.77 33.82 2.67
N SER A 718 -32.24 33.57 1.47
CA SER A 718 -32.04 32.21 0.99
C SER A 718 -30.66 31.70 1.41
N PHE A 719 -30.62 30.73 2.32
CA PHE A 719 -29.38 30.08 2.78
C PHE A 719 -29.21 28.71 2.12
N SER A 720 -27.99 28.36 1.74
CA SER A 720 -27.65 26.99 1.37
C SER A 720 -27.45 26.13 2.63
N SER A 721 -27.39 24.81 2.46
CA SER A 721 -27.02 23.88 3.54
C SER A 721 -25.51 23.86 3.80
N ALA A 722 -24.69 24.51 2.96
CA ALA A 722 -23.24 24.53 3.12
C ALA A 722 -22.84 25.54 4.20
N VAL A 723 -22.25 25.02 5.27
CA VAL A 723 -21.85 25.76 6.47
C VAL A 723 -20.59 25.14 7.07
N ALA A 724 -19.76 25.95 7.71
CA ALA A 724 -18.65 25.49 8.54
C ALA A 724 -18.46 26.44 9.73
N VAL A 725 -17.84 25.95 10.79
CA VAL A 725 -17.36 26.78 11.89
C VAL A 725 -15.84 26.82 11.81
N CYS A 726 -15.27 28.02 11.83
CA CYS A 726 -13.83 28.21 11.83
C CYS A 726 -13.46 29.41 12.71
N ASP A 727 -12.53 29.22 13.63
CA ASP A 727 -12.13 30.24 14.62
C ASP A 727 -13.34 30.91 15.32
N GLY A 728 -14.31 30.10 15.75
CA GLY A 728 -15.53 30.56 16.43
C GLY A 728 -16.55 31.31 15.56
N LYS A 729 -16.29 31.47 14.25
CA LYS A 729 -17.19 32.13 13.30
C LYS A 729 -17.89 31.12 12.40
N LEU A 730 -19.13 31.42 12.04
CA LEU A 730 -19.90 30.68 11.04
C LEU A 730 -19.52 31.17 9.64
N VAL A 731 -19.09 30.26 8.77
CA VAL A 731 -18.96 30.49 7.33
C VAL A 731 -20.11 29.78 6.63
N PHE A 732 -20.80 30.46 5.73
CA PHE A 732 -22.01 29.94 5.10
C PHE A 732 -22.22 30.54 3.72
N SER A 733 -23.14 29.97 2.95
CA SER A 733 -23.53 30.50 1.65
C SER A 733 -24.96 31.05 1.69
N ALA A 734 -25.12 32.30 1.28
CA ALA A 734 -26.38 33.03 1.34
C ALA A 734 -26.62 33.87 0.08
N ASN A 735 -27.89 33.97 -0.30
CA ASN A 735 -28.37 34.80 -1.39
C ASN A 735 -29.24 35.93 -0.82
N VAL A 736 -28.70 37.14 -0.96
CA VAL A 736 -29.38 38.40 -0.71
C VAL A 736 -29.67 39.09 -2.04
N SER A 737 -30.67 39.97 -2.06
CA SER A 737 -31.15 40.57 -3.31
C SER A 737 -30.02 41.27 -4.09
N GLY A 738 -29.72 40.76 -5.28
CA GLY A 738 -28.78 41.36 -6.22
C GLY A 738 -27.40 40.70 -6.32
N THR A 739 -27.08 39.69 -5.51
CA THR A 739 -25.74 39.05 -5.47
C THR A 739 -25.73 37.55 -5.76
N GLY A 740 -26.89 36.85 -5.80
CA GLY A 740 -26.87 35.38 -5.90
C GLY A 740 -26.31 34.71 -4.63
N PHE A 741 -26.09 33.38 -4.63
CA PHE A 741 -25.45 32.72 -3.48
C PHE A 741 -23.95 32.95 -3.49
N GLU A 742 -23.47 33.60 -2.43
CA GLU A 742 -22.08 33.99 -2.25
C GLU A 742 -21.57 33.53 -0.87
N PRO A 743 -20.25 33.53 -0.61
CA PRO A 743 -19.71 33.15 0.68
C PRO A 743 -19.86 34.28 1.69
N TRP A 744 -20.33 33.97 2.90
CA TRP A 744 -20.55 34.89 4.01
C TRP A 744 -19.88 34.38 5.27
N VAL A 745 -19.59 35.29 6.20
CA VAL A 745 -19.09 35.00 7.54
C VAL A 745 -19.96 35.71 8.60
N SER A 746 -20.10 35.11 9.78
CA SER A 746 -20.72 35.72 10.96
C SER A 746 -20.00 35.33 12.25
N ASP A 747 -19.81 36.28 13.15
CA ASP A 747 -19.37 36.05 14.53
C ASP A 747 -20.54 35.97 15.54
N GLY A 748 -21.78 35.94 15.03
CA GLY A 748 -23.00 35.97 15.82
C GLY A 748 -23.47 37.38 16.18
N THR A 749 -22.84 38.42 15.64
CA THR A 749 -23.31 39.81 15.75
C THR A 749 -23.69 40.38 14.39
N ALA A 750 -24.59 41.36 14.38
CA ALA A 750 -24.94 42.07 13.14
C ALA A 750 -23.72 42.71 12.47
N ALA A 751 -22.79 43.27 13.25
CA ALA A 751 -21.62 43.97 12.73
C ALA A 751 -20.57 43.01 12.15
N GLY A 752 -20.43 41.81 12.71
CA GLY A 752 -19.53 40.78 12.21
C GLY A 752 -20.15 39.85 11.16
N THR A 753 -21.37 40.14 10.70
CA THR A 753 -22.03 39.38 9.63
C THR A 753 -21.87 40.09 8.29
N MET A 754 -21.10 39.50 7.37
CA MET A 754 -20.79 40.13 6.08
C MET A 754 -20.49 39.11 4.96
N MET A 755 -20.70 39.53 3.72
CA MET A 755 -20.27 38.81 2.52
C MET A 755 -18.75 38.85 2.41
N LEU A 756 -18.12 37.70 2.20
CA LEU A 756 -16.67 37.58 2.01
C LEU A 756 -16.27 38.03 0.62
N ALA A 757 -16.95 37.56 -0.43
CA ALA A 757 -16.70 37.97 -1.80
C ALA A 757 -17.96 37.81 -2.64
N ASP A 758 -18.14 38.68 -3.64
CA ASP A 758 -19.03 38.43 -4.76
C ASP A 758 -18.18 37.74 -5.84
N ILE A 759 -18.04 36.41 -5.75
CA ILE A 759 -17.13 35.63 -6.60
C ILE A 759 -17.63 35.66 -8.05
N PHE A 760 -18.95 35.59 -8.24
CA PHE A 760 -19.58 35.67 -9.54
C PHE A 760 -20.41 36.95 -9.68
N ALA A 761 -19.71 38.04 -10.02
CA ALA A 761 -20.23 39.40 -10.00
C ALA A 761 -21.69 39.56 -10.48
N GLY A 762 -22.50 40.24 -9.65
CA GLY A 762 -23.88 40.62 -9.95
C GLY A 762 -24.91 39.60 -9.47
N ALA A 763 -26.09 39.54 -10.10
CA ALA A 763 -27.19 38.69 -9.61
C ALA A 763 -27.01 37.18 -9.87
N SER A 764 -25.84 36.76 -10.37
CA SER A 764 -25.53 35.37 -10.66
C SER A 764 -24.85 34.73 -9.44
N SER A 765 -24.96 33.41 -9.32
CA SER A 765 -24.57 32.70 -8.10
C SER A 765 -23.22 31.99 -8.29
N SER A 766 -22.25 32.24 -7.40
CA SER A 766 -21.05 31.41 -7.31
C SER A 766 -21.32 30.05 -6.64
N SER A 767 -22.46 29.90 -5.98
CA SER A 767 -22.91 28.65 -5.32
C SER A 767 -21.83 27.98 -4.45
N PRO A 768 -21.26 28.68 -3.45
CA PRO A 768 -20.22 28.11 -2.61
C PRO A 768 -20.72 26.89 -1.85
N SER A 769 -19.89 25.84 -1.78
CA SER A 769 -20.23 24.58 -1.14
C SER A 769 -19.01 23.87 -0.55
N GLY A 770 -19.24 22.90 0.33
CA GLY A 770 -18.16 22.07 0.89
C GLY A 770 -17.16 22.85 1.77
N PHE A 771 -17.63 23.83 2.53
CA PHE A 771 -16.77 24.58 3.46
C PHE A 771 -16.10 23.63 4.46
N ALA A 772 -14.77 23.70 4.57
CA ALA A 772 -13.98 22.94 5.53
C ALA A 772 -12.94 23.83 6.20
N CYS A 773 -12.91 23.83 7.53
CA CYS A 773 -11.97 24.61 8.32
C CYS A 773 -10.64 23.86 8.51
N ALA A 774 -9.54 24.54 8.21
CA ALA A 774 -8.17 24.12 8.53
C ALA A 774 -7.52 25.24 9.35
N GLU A 775 -7.47 25.05 10.66
CA GLU A 775 -6.93 26.03 11.63
C GLU A 775 -7.57 27.43 11.49
N ASP A 776 -6.95 28.34 10.74
CA ASP A 776 -7.35 29.73 10.54
C ASP A 776 -7.98 30.03 9.17
N ARG A 777 -8.19 29.00 8.34
CA ARG A 777 -8.70 29.14 6.96
C ARG A 777 -9.86 28.21 6.66
N VAL A 778 -10.64 28.58 5.67
CA VAL A 778 -11.70 27.74 5.13
C VAL A 778 -11.48 27.48 3.63
N TYR A 779 -11.52 26.20 3.25
CA TYR A 779 -11.53 25.74 1.87
C TYR A 779 -12.96 25.44 1.42
N PHE A 780 -13.28 25.76 0.17
CA PHE A 780 -14.61 25.52 -0.40
C PHE A 780 -14.58 25.48 -1.92
N ALA A 781 -15.62 24.92 -2.52
CA ALA A 781 -15.84 24.97 -3.96
C ALA A 781 -16.73 26.17 -4.31
N ALA A 782 -16.38 26.92 -5.35
CA ALA A 782 -17.26 27.97 -5.88
C ALA A 782 -17.07 28.14 -7.39
N ARG A 783 -18.11 28.61 -8.06
CA ARG A 783 -18.11 28.90 -9.50
C ARG A 783 -17.64 30.32 -9.76
N GLY A 784 -16.51 30.44 -10.46
CA GLY A 784 -16.01 31.70 -11.00
C GLY A 784 -16.01 31.73 -12.52
N THR A 785 -15.12 32.54 -13.10
CA THR A 785 -14.88 32.58 -14.56
C THR A 785 -14.23 31.31 -15.09
N SER A 786 -13.49 30.59 -14.23
CA SER A 786 -12.82 29.32 -14.55
C SER A 786 -13.69 28.10 -14.21
N GLY A 787 -15.02 28.21 -14.24
CA GLY A 787 -15.89 27.13 -13.77
C GLY A 787 -15.89 26.96 -12.24
N THR A 788 -16.31 25.80 -11.75
CA THR A 788 -16.34 25.45 -10.32
C THR A 788 -15.01 24.86 -9.89
N GLU A 789 -14.30 25.61 -9.06
CA GLU A 789 -12.90 25.39 -8.69
C GLU A 789 -12.71 25.54 -7.16
N PRO A 790 -11.55 25.14 -6.59
CA PRO A 790 -11.27 25.31 -5.17
C PRO A 790 -10.93 26.76 -4.83
N TYR A 791 -11.52 27.27 -3.75
CA TYR A 791 -11.28 28.59 -3.16
C TYR A 791 -10.81 28.46 -1.72
N VAL A 792 -10.15 29.51 -1.23
CA VAL A 792 -9.72 29.64 0.16
C VAL A 792 -10.10 31.01 0.71
N THR A 793 -10.41 31.09 2.00
CA THR A 793 -10.60 32.34 2.75
C THR A 793 -9.92 32.28 4.11
N ASP A 794 -9.39 33.41 4.57
CA ASP A 794 -8.91 33.65 5.95
C ASP A 794 -10.00 34.33 6.81
N LEU A 795 -11.27 34.13 6.42
CA LEU A 795 -12.45 34.77 7.02
C LEU A 795 -12.53 36.28 6.79
N THR A 796 -11.73 36.82 5.86
CA THR A 796 -11.81 38.22 5.43
C THR A 796 -12.08 38.34 3.93
N PRO A 797 -12.67 39.47 3.48
CA PRO A 797 -12.80 39.72 2.05
C PRO A 797 -11.48 39.73 1.28
N ALA A 798 -10.40 40.23 1.91
CA ALA A 798 -9.10 40.35 1.26
C ALA A 798 -8.39 38.99 1.06
N GLY A 799 -8.59 38.04 1.97
CA GLY A 799 -8.02 36.69 1.86
C GLY A 799 -8.91 35.68 1.13
N THR A 800 -10.10 36.09 0.67
CA THR A 800 -11.01 35.23 -0.11
C THR A 800 -10.62 35.22 -1.58
N ARG A 801 -10.14 34.08 -2.10
CA ARG A 801 -9.61 33.98 -3.47
C ARG A 801 -9.68 32.57 -4.05
N LEU A 802 -9.61 32.49 -5.38
CA LEU A 802 -9.36 31.24 -6.10
C LEU A 802 -8.03 30.64 -5.63
N LEU A 803 -8.03 29.33 -5.36
CA LEU A 803 -6.87 28.61 -4.89
C LEU A 803 -6.04 28.06 -6.05
N ALA A 804 -6.70 27.37 -6.98
CA ALA A 804 -6.14 26.86 -8.22
C ALA A 804 -7.26 26.68 -9.26
N ASP A 805 -6.93 26.87 -10.54
CA ASP A 805 -7.76 26.44 -11.68
C ASP A 805 -7.26 25.03 -12.05
N ILE A 806 -7.86 24.00 -11.45
CA ILE A 806 -7.40 22.61 -11.61
C ILE A 806 -7.74 22.11 -13.01
N TYR A 807 -8.97 22.32 -13.47
CA TYR A 807 -9.37 22.02 -14.84
C TYR A 807 -9.26 23.27 -15.70
N ALA A 808 -8.05 23.48 -16.22
CA ALA A 808 -7.67 24.68 -16.97
C ALA A 808 -8.76 25.20 -17.94
N GLY A 809 -9.08 26.48 -17.81
CA GLY A 809 -9.99 27.19 -18.70
C GLY A 809 -11.36 27.41 -18.06
N SER A 810 -12.44 27.22 -18.81
CA SER A 810 -13.81 27.42 -18.29
C SER A 810 -14.50 26.12 -17.88
N SER A 811 -13.78 24.99 -17.93
CA SER A 811 -14.23 23.70 -17.43
C SER A 811 -14.26 23.71 -15.90
N SER A 812 -14.86 22.72 -15.25
CA SER A 812 -14.96 22.69 -13.79
C SER A 812 -14.29 21.44 -13.25
N SER A 813 -13.35 21.61 -12.32
CA SER A 813 -12.73 20.51 -11.59
C SER A 813 -13.68 19.86 -10.57
N SER A 814 -14.79 20.55 -10.26
CA SER A 814 -15.88 20.06 -9.39
C SER A 814 -15.37 19.55 -8.04
N PRO A 815 -14.60 20.36 -7.28
CA PRO A 815 -13.99 19.90 -6.05
C PRO A 815 -15.05 19.70 -4.97
N THR A 816 -14.99 18.59 -4.24
CA THR A 816 -15.93 18.30 -3.13
C THR A 816 -15.23 17.54 -2.00
N GLU A 817 -15.91 17.44 -0.85
CA GLU A 817 -15.43 16.69 0.33
C GLU A 817 -14.10 17.16 0.92
N PHE A 818 -13.88 18.48 0.96
CA PHE A 818 -12.74 19.06 1.66
C PHE A 818 -12.68 18.54 3.10
N THR A 819 -11.57 17.88 3.43
CA THR A 819 -11.31 17.23 4.71
C THR A 819 -9.94 17.64 5.19
N CYS A 820 -9.88 18.30 6.35
CA CYS A 820 -8.68 18.97 6.80
C CYS A 820 -7.92 18.15 7.86
N VAL A 821 -6.60 18.09 7.72
CA VAL A 821 -5.66 17.52 8.71
C VAL A 821 -4.60 18.58 8.98
N GLY A 822 -4.64 19.19 10.17
CA GLY A 822 -3.87 20.39 10.47
C GLY A 822 -4.21 21.51 9.48
N ASN A 823 -3.18 22.09 8.85
CA ASN A 823 -3.33 23.15 7.83
C ASN A 823 -3.49 22.62 6.39
N ARG A 824 -3.54 21.30 6.18
CA ARG A 824 -3.74 20.69 4.85
C ARG A 824 -5.18 20.26 4.66
N ALA A 825 -5.67 20.32 3.42
CA ALA A 825 -6.95 19.76 3.03
C ALA A 825 -6.81 18.71 1.93
N TYR A 826 -7.58 17.64 2.05
CA TYR A 826 -7.80 16.60 1.06
C TYR A 826 -9.18 16.75 0.47
N PHE A 827 -9.31 16.55 -0.83
CA PHE A 827 -10.57 16.68 -1.54
C PHE A 827 -10.52 15.88 -2.82
N ARG A 828 -11.68 15.65 -3.44
CA ARG A 828 -11.73 15.05 -4.78
C ARG A 828 -11.86 16.13 -5.84
N ALA A 829 -11.20 15.99 -6.98
CA ALA A 829 -11.32 16.92 -8.11
C ALA A 829 -10.87 16.26 -9.43
N ASN A 830 -11.21 16.88 -10.56
CA ASN A 830 -10.84 16.43 -11.90
C ASN A 830 -10.05 17.49 -12.67
N ASP A 831 -8.88 17.14 -13.19
CA ASP A 831 -8.05 18.03 -14.02
C ASP A 831 -8.26 17.85 -15.53
N GLY A 832 -9.05 16.87 -15.93
CA GLY A 832 -9.31 16.50 -17.32
C GLY A 832 -8.41 15.37 -17.85
N ASP A 833 -7.32 15.07 -17.15
CA ASP A 833 -6.33 14.07 -17.56
C ASP A 833 -6.44 12.78 -16.72
N HIS A 834 -6.80 12.90 -15.43
CA HIS A 834 -6.85 11.79 -14.47
C HIS A 834 -8.26 11.44 -13.98
N GLY A 835 -9.32 12.09 -14.48
CA GLY A 835 -10.66 11.92 -13.92
C GLY A 835 -10.80 12.47 -12.49
N ILE A 836 -11.85 12.07 -11.76
CA ILE A 836 -12.08 12.50 -10.36
C ILE A 836 -11.24 11.63 -9.42
N GLU A 837 -10.17 12.22 -8.90
CA GLU A 837 -9.15 11.56 -8.06
C GLU A 837 -8.91 12.34 -6.75
N VAL A 838 -7.96 11.88 -5.94
CA VAL A 838 -7.62 12.50 -4.65
C VAL A 838 -6.63 13.65 -4.84
N TRP A 839 -7.00 14.83 -4.37
CA TRP A 839 -6.19 16.05 -4.40
C TRP A 839 -5.85 16.51 -2.99
N THR A 840 -4.75 17.25 -2.87
CA THR A 840 -4.33 17.88 -1.61
C THR A 840 -4.03 19.37 -1.82
N THR A 841 -4.10 20.16 -0.75
CA THR A 841 -3.63 21.55 -0.71
C THR A 841 -3.14 21.95 0.68
N ASP A 842 -2.18 22.88 0.72
CA ASP A 842 -1.73 23.61 1.93
C ASP A 842 -2.21 25.08 1.93
N GLY A 843 -3.15 25.42 1.06
CA GLY A 843 -3.68 26.77 0.87
C GLY A 843 -2.86 27.66 -0.07
N THR A 844 -1.79 27.12 -0.67
CA THR A 844 -1.05 27.76 -1.76
C THR A 844 -1.35 27.07 -3.09
N THR A 845 -1.27 27.81 -4.21
CA THR A 845 -1.42 27.23 -5.54
C THR A 845 -0.38 26.15 -5.84
N ALA A 846 0.85 26.29 -5.31
CA ALA A 846 1.92 25.30 -5.50
C ALA A 846 1.71 24.02 -4.68
N GLY A 847 1.06 24.14 -3.50
CA GLY A 847 0.69 23.00 -2.68
C GLY A 847 -0.59 22.30 -3.13
N THR A 848 -1.39 22.95 -3.99
CA THR A 848 -2.58 22.34 -4.61
C THR A 848 -2.19 21.44 -5.77
N ARG A 849 -2.30 20.12 -5.58
CA ARG A 849 -1.87 19.12 -6.57
C ARG A 849 -2.60 17.79 -6.40
N LEU A 850 -2.62 17.00 -7.46
CA LEU A 850 -3.02 15.59 -7.40
C LEU A 850 -2.17 14.88 -6.35
N TYR A 851 -2.83 14.24 -5.39
CA TYR A 851 -2.17 13.49 -4.33
C TYR A 851 -1.91 12.05 -4.78
N CYS A 852 -2.95 11.39 -5.27
CA CYS A 852 -2.86 10.05 -5.86
C CYS A 852 -3.92 9.89 -6.96
N ASP A 853 -3.49 9.27 -8.05
CA ASP A 853 -4.37 8.72 -9.09
C ASP A 853 -4.65 7.26 -8.71
N VAL A 854 -5.79 7.02 -8.05
CA VAL A 854 -6.13 5.68 -7.55
C VAL A 854 -6.53 4.77 -8.71
N LEU A 855 -7.10 5.33 -9.78
CA LEU A 855 -7.49 4.58 -10.97
C LEU A 855 -6.78 5.13 -12.21
N PRO A 856 -5.57 4.61 -12.54
CA PRO A 856 -4.70 5.20 -13.54
C PRO A 856 -5.35 5.53 -14.89
N GLY A 857 -5.08 6.73 -15.39
CA GLY A 857 -5.54 7.23 -16.67
C GLY A 857 -6.78 8.12 -16.55
N THR A 858 -7.59 8.22 -17.60
CA THR A 858 -8.71 9.20 -17.62
C THR A 858 -9.96 8.73 -16.86
N ALA A 859 -9.92 7.56 -16.22
CA ALA A 859 -11.04 7.03 -15.46
C ALA A 859 -11.13 7.69 -14.09
N SER A 860 -12.21 7.52 -13.35
CA SER A 860 -12.34 8.12 -12.01
C SER A 860 -12.48 7.03 -10.96
N SER A 861 -11.63 7.08 -9.94
CA SER A 861 -11.74 6.25 -8.73
C SER A 861 -12.90 6.67 -7.83
N ASN A 862 -13.45 7.88 -8.02
CA ASN A 862 -14.56 8.44 -7.24
C ASN A 862 -14.31 8.37 -5.72
N PRO A 863 -13.25 9.00 -5.20
CA PRO A 863 -12.97 8.98 -3.78
C PRO A 863 -14.04 9.75 -3.00
N THR A 864 -14.57 9.14 -1.94
CA THR A 864 -15.69 9.65 -1.14
C THR A 864 -15.56 9.27 0.33
N GLN A 865 -16.38 9.88 1.18
CA GLN A 865 -16.49 9.61 2.61
C GLN A 865 -15.15 9.80 3.34
N PHE A 866 -14.45 10.90 3.02
CA PHE A 866 -13.21 11.24 3.70
C PHE A 866 -13.43 11.38 5.22
N GLN A 867 -12.60 10.71 6.02
CA GLN A 867 -12.64 10.71 7.48
C GLN A 867 -11.22 10.90 8.03
N VAL A 868 -11.09 11.59 9.15
CA VAL A 868 -9.79 11.82 9.82
C VAL A 868 -9.74 11.07 11.14
N MET A 869 -8.71 10.25 11.33
CA MET A 869 -8.44 9.58 12.59
C MET A 869 -6.93 9.48 12.82
N GLY A 870 -6.46 9.92 13.99
CA GLY A 870 -5.04 9.82 14.35
C GLY A 870 -4.08 10.54 13.38
N GLY A 871 -4.58 11.58 12.68
CA GLY A 871 -3.84 12.31 11.65
C GLY A 871 -3.77 11.61 10.27
N ARG A 872 -4.42 10.46 10.12
CA ARG A 872 -4.60 9.76 8.85
C ARG A 872 -5.92 10.14 8.21
N VAL A 873 -5.97 10.08 6.88
CA VAL A 873 -7.19 10.31 6.11
C VAL A 873 -7.66 8.99 5.52
N TYR A 874 -8.89 8.61 5.81
CA TYR A 874 -9.55 7.41 5.31
C TYR A 874 -10.62 7.79 4.31
N PHE A 875 -10.76 7.04 3.22
CA PHE A 875 -11.78 7.31 2.22
C PHE A 875 -12.14 6.03 1.46
N ALA A 876 -13.32 5.98 0.87
CA ALA A 876 -13.72 4.92 -0.04
C ALA A 876 -13.39 5.33 -1.48
N ALA A 877 -12.77 4.47 -2.27
CA ALA A 877 -12.50 4.71 -3.68
C ALA A 877 -12.50 3.40 -4.47
N SER A 878 -12.62 3.49 -5.80
CA SER A 878 -12.51 2.37 -6.72
C SER A 878 -11.13 2.27 -7.33
N ASP A 879 -10.51 1.10 -7.19
CA ASP A 879 -9.29 0.71 -7.89
C ASP A 879 -9.58 -0.34 -8.97
N ALA A 880 -8.70 -0.45 -9.96
CA ALA A 880 -8.85 -1.37 -11.09
C ALA A 880 -8.82 -2.86 -10.67
N TRP A 881 -8.18 -3.19 -9.55
CA TRP A 881 -7.87 -4.55 -9.12
C TRP A 881 -8.77 -5.04 -8.00
N LEU A 882 -9.12 -4.13 -7.09
CA LEU A 882 -9.90 -4.42 -5.89
C LEU A 882 -11.37 -4.01 -5.99
N GLY A 883 -11.72 -3.23 -7.01
CA GLY A 883 -13.01 -2.54 -7.01
C GLY A 883 -13.06 -1.47 -5.91
N SER A 884 -14.24 -1.23 -5.34
CA SER A 884 -14.45 -0.23 -4.30
C SER A 884 -14.01 -0.72 -2.92
N GLU A 885 -12.99 -0.07 -2.36
CA GLU A 885 -12.36 -0.41 -1.06
C GLU A 885 -12.10 0.83 -0.20
N VAL A 886 -11.70 0.60 1.06
CA VAL A 886 -11.24 1.66 1.97
C VAL A 886 -9.74 1.89 1.79
N PHE A 887 -9.38 3.14 1.53
CA PHE A 887 -8.01 3.62 1.39
C PHE A 887 -7.62 4.48 2.57
N VAL A 888 -6.31 4.54 2.83
CA VAL A 888 -5.72 5.39 3.86
C VAL A 888 -4.57 6.22 3.29
N ILE A 889 -4.48 7.47 3.76
CA ILE A 889 -3.37 8.38 3.51
C ILE A 889 -2.60 8.58 4.81
N ASP A 890 -1.36 8.12 4.79
CA ASP A 890 -0.38 8.35 5.86
C ASP A 890 0.35 9.68 5.64
N GLU A 891 -0.27 10.75 6.11
CA GLU A 891 0.36 11.85 6.84
C GLU A 891 1.89 11.87 7.10
N PRO A 892 2.83 12.31 6.24
CA PRO A 892 4.23 12.47 6.66
C PRO A 892 4.33 13.61 7.69
N GLY A 893 4.33 13.25 8.99
CA GLY A 893 4.25 14.20 10.10
C GLY A 893 2.87 14.32 10.76
N ALA A 894 1.87 13.52 10.38
CA ALA A 894 0.57 13.43 11.06
C ALA A 894 0.67 12.95 12.52
N HIS A 895 1.75 12.22 12.85
CA HIS A 895 2.09 11.85 14.21
C HIS A 895 2.86 12.96 14.94
N ALA A 896 2.52 14.23 14.69
CA ALA A 896 3.02 15.35 15.47
C ALA A 896 2.27 15.40 16.82
N TRP A 897 2.79 14.69 17.81
CA TRP A 897 2.40 14.94 19.20
C TRP A 897 2.81 16.36 19.58
N ARG A 898 1.88 17.15 20.12
CA ARG A 898 2.17 18.52 20.59
C ARG A 898 3.30 18.49 21.63
N VAL A 899 4.15 19.52 21.64
CA VAL A 899 5.11 19.73 22.73
C VAL A 899 4.30 19.77 24.04
N GLY A 900 4.44 18.73 24.86
CA GLY A 900 3.68 18.56 26.10
C GLY A 900 2.73 17.37 26.21
N GLN A 901 2.63 16.50 25.21
CA GLN A 901 1.89 15.24 25.37
C GLN A 901 2.82 14.08 25.77
N PRO A 902 2.63 13.46 26.95
CA PRO A 902 3.38 12.27 27.32
C PRO A 902 2.97 11.10 26.41
N CYS A 903 3.93 10.25 26.04
CA CYS A 903 3.67 9.05 25.25
C CYS A 903 4.37 7.86 25.92
N GLY A 904 3.66 6.73 26.07
CA GLY A 904 4.09 5.56 26.86
C GLY A 904 3.52 5.51 28.29
N ALA A 905 3.39 4.30 28.86
CA ALA A 905 2.76 4.07 30.17
C ALA A 905 3.61 4.55 31.37
N THR A 906 4.84 5.02 31.13
CA THR A 906 5.85 5.39 32.15
C THR A 906 6.51 6.75 31.86
N ALA A 907 5.76 7.67 31.24
CA ALA A 907 6.25 9.01 30.93
C ALA A 907 6.65 9.82 32.20
N PRO A 908 7.78 10.55 32.17
CA PRO A 908 8.19 11.43 33.27
C PRO A 908 7.28 12.65 33.42
N THR A 909 7.18 13.18 34.64
CA THR A 909 6.54 14.48 34.89
C THR A 909 7.60 15.57 34.98
N LEU A 910 7.49 16.60 34.16
CA LEU A 910 8.31 17.81 34.15
C LEU A 910 7.52 18.94 34.83
N THR A 911 8.19 19.67 35.72
CA THR A 911 7.66 20.90 36.35
C THR A 911 8.69 22.02 36.24
N ALA A 912 8.22 23.27 36.11
CA ALA A 912 9.10 24.44 36.16
C ALA A 912 8.44 25.60 36.93
N THR A 913 9.25 26.39 37.63
CA THR A 913 8.77 27.61 38.31
C THR A 913 8.65 28.79 37.34
N ALA A 914 7.83 29.79 37.66
CA ALA A 914 7.68 30.98 36.83
C ALA A 914 9.03 31.73 36.67
N PRO A 915 9.50 31.98 35.43
CA PRO A 915 10.77 32.67 35.19
C PRO A 915 10.66 34.19 35.37
N VAL A 916 11.57 34.75 36.15
CA VAL A 916 11.74 36.21 36.33
C VAL A 916 12.95 36.67 35.54
N LEU A 917 12.85 37.80 34.83
CA LEU A 917 13.97 38.41 34.11
C LEU A 917 15.16 38.67 35.04
N GLY A 918 16.34 38.19 34.65
CA GLY A 918 17.56 38.28 35.45
C GLY A 918 17.63 37.31 36.63
N GLY A 919 16.62 36.46 36.82
CA GLY A 919 16.58 35.39 37.81
C GLY A 919 16.88 34.01 37.22
N SER A 920 16.37 32.97 37.87
CA SER A 920 16.45 31.59 37.39
C SER A 920 15.15 30.85 37.65
N SER A 921 14.71 30.00 36.72
CA SER A 921 13.62 29.05 36.95
C SER A 921 14.18 27.71 37.44
N THR A 922 13.54 27.10 38.44
CA THR A 922 13.82 25.73 38.84
C THR A 922 13.01 24.78 37.96
N VAL A 923 13.68 23.80 37.35
CA VAL A 923 13.08 22.75 36.53
C VAL A 923 13.28 21.41 37.23
N ALA A 924 12.23 20.63 37.45
CA ALA A 924 12.30 19.34 38.12
C ALA A 924 11.64 18.23 37.29
N ILE A 925 12.22 17.03 37.35
CA ILE A 925 11.74 15.83 36.65
C ILE A 925 11.45 14.74 37.68
N ASP A 926 10.25 14.18 37.65
CA ASP A 926 9.81 13.08 38.52
C ASP A 926 9.33 11.86 37.70
N GLY A 927 9.53 10.64 38.22
CA GLY A 927 9.29 9.37 37.52
C GLY A 927 10.49 8.83 36.70
N GLY A 928 10.34 7.70 36.00
CA GLY A 928 11.33 7.10 35.07
C GLY A 928 12.08 5.83 35.54
N GLN A 929 12.72 5.09 34.61
CA GLN A 929 13.50 3.88 34.93
C GLN A 929 14.87 4.22 35.55
N THR A 930 15.28 3.46 36.57
CA THR A 930 16.57 3.59 37.26
C THR A 930 17.75 3.48 36.29
N GLY A 931 18.63 4.49 36.25
CA GLY A 931 19.81 4.53 35.37
C GLY A 931 19.67 5.40 34.12
N SER A 932 18.54 6.10 33.98
CA SER A 932 18.25 6.97 32.83
C SER A 932 18.64 8.43 33.09
N VAL A 933 18.89 9.22 32.04
CA VAL A 933 19.19 10.67 32.13
C VAL A 933 18.03 11.48 31.52
N GLY A 934 17.56 12.50 32.26
CA GLY A 934 16.57 13.46 31.77
C GLY A 934 17.24 14.65 31.09
N VAL A 935 16.87 14.92 29.83
CA VAL A 935 17.44 15.99 29.00
C VAL A 935 16.42 17.09 28.76
N VAL A 936 16.69 18.33 29.18
CA VAL A 936 15.77 19.47 28.95
C VAL A 936 16.16 20.26 27.70
N ILE A 937 15.22 20.41 26.77
CA ILE A 937 15.40 21.12 25.49
C ILE A 937 14.54 22.39 25.44
N LEU A 938 15.11 23.49 24.93
CA LEU A 938 14.41 24.75 24.64
C LEU A 938 14.06 24.83 23.14
N GLY A 939 12.83 25.26 22.81
CA GLY A 939 12.39 25.51 21.43
C GLY A 939 11.45 26.71 21.31
N THR A 940 11.23 27.19 20.08
CA THR A 940 10.18 28.17 19.75
C THR A 940 8.83 27.47 19.57
N PRO A 941 7.69 28.17 19.76
CA PRO A 941 6.41 27.65 19.32
C PRO A 941 6.36 27.63 17.78
N PHE A 942 6.44 26.42 17.21
CA PHE A 942 6.12 26.05 15.82
C PHE A 942 7.05 26.49 14.67
N GLY A 943 7.44 25.51 13.85
CA GLY A 943 8.16 25.61 12.58
C GLY A 943 8.43 24.22 11.98
N THR A 944 8.32 24.08 10.65
CA THR A 944 8.49 22.79 9.95
C THR A 944 9.97 22.48 9.67
N LYS A 945 10.52 21.39 10.27
CA LYS A 945 11.28 20.28 9.63
C LYS A 945 12.24 19.48 10.57
N SER A 946 12.01 18.16 10.58
CA SER A 946 12.86 16.96 10.69
C SER A 946 13.88 16.72 11.82
N PHE A 947 13.63 15.65 12.60
CA PHE A 947 14.63 14.64 13.02
C PHE A 947 14.07 13.25 12.66
N ASP A 948 14.93 12.32 12.22
CA ASP A 948 14.59 10.95 11.79
C ASP A 948 14.65 9.96 12.98
N PRO A 949 13.56 9.23 13.30
CA PRO A 949 13.57 8.21 14.34
C PRO A 949 13.90 6.82 13.78
N ARG A 950 14.89 6.14 14.38
CA ARG A 950 15.10 4.70 14.14
C ARG A 950 14.00 3.85 14.80
N PRO A 951 13.69 2.65 14.25
CA PRO A 951 12.54 1.87 14.68
C PRO A 951 12.87 0.99 15.89
N ASP A 952 12.37 1.32 17.08
CA ASP A 952 12.27 0.36 18.18
C ASP A 952 11.09 0.56 19.15
N ARG A 953 9.88 0.89 18.64
CA ARG A 953 8.55 0.41 19.14
C ARG A 953 7.39 1.21 18.54
N ALA A 954 6.23 0.57 18.47
CA ALA A 954 4.99 1.08 17.91
C ALA A 954 4.59 2.48 18.42
N GLY A 955 4.51 3.47 17.52
CA GLY A 955 3.58 4.60 17.62
C GLY A 955 4.03 5.89 18.31
N CYS A 956 5.24 5.98 18.88
CA CYS A 956 5.76 7.22 19.47
C CYS A 956 6.82 7.87 18.55
N TYR A 957 6.47 8.95 17.86
CA TYR A 957 7.41 9.78 17.11
C TYR A 957 7.51 11.16 17.75
N GLN A 958 8.72 11.66 17.97
CA GLN A 958 8.95 13.00 18.50
C GLN A 958 9.70 13.84 17.49
N TYR A 959 9.12 14.98 17.11
CA TYR A 959 9.82 16.01 16.35
C TYR A 959 10.15 17.17 17.27
N VAL A 960 11.45 17.50 17.36
CA VAL A 960 11.92 18.74 18.00
C VAL A 960 12.30 19.68 16.88
N ASP A 961 11.69 20.86 16.81
CA ASP A 961 12.05 21.90 15.86
C ASP A 961 13.41 22.51 16.25
N VAL A 962 14.44 22.26 15.45
CA VAL A 962 15.83 22.65 15.75
C VAL A 962 16.22 23.91 14.98
N TYR A 963 15.61 25.05 15.30
CA TYR A 963 16.23 26.34 14.95
C TYR A 963 17.14 26.88 16.05
N VAL A 964 16.93 26.52 17.33
CA VAL A 964 17.81 26.89 18.45
C VAL A 964 17.75 25.88 19.61
N ALA A 965 18.10 24.61 19.40
CA ALA A 965 18.28 23.70 20.55
C ALA A 965 19.56 24.09 21.32
N THR A 966 19.43 24.95 22.33
CA THR A 966 20.45 25.02 23.38
C THR A 966 20.08 23.94 24.40
N LEU A 967 20.95 22.97 24.59
CA LEU A 967 20.87 22.00 25.68
C LEU A 967 21.16 22.74 26.99
N VAL A 968 20.19 22.82 27.91
CA VAL A 968 20.36 23.72 29.07
C VAL A 968 20.52 23.01 30.40
N ALA A 969 20.05 21.77 30.56
CA ALA A 969 20.23 21.02 31.80
C ALA A 969 20.11 19.50 31.65
N PHE A 970 20.91 18.77 32.44
CA PHE A 970 20.76 17.35 32.70
C PHE A 970 20.29 17.14 34.13
N VAL A 971 19.27 16.30 34.32
CA VAL A 971 18.72 16.01 35.64
C VAL A 971 18.51 14.51 35.77
N ALA A 972 18.89 13.94 36.93
CA ALA A 972 18.63 12.54 37.25
C ALA A 972 17.15 12.32 37.62
N PRO A 973 16.61 11.08 37.55
CA PRO A 973 15.27 10.78 38.04
C PRO A 973 15.06 11.27 39.48
N GLY A 974 14.02 12.08 39.71
CA GLY A 974 13.73 12.72 40.99
C GLY A 974 14.59 13.95 41.32
N GLY A 975 15.40 14.43 40.37
CA GLY A 975 16.26 15.60 40.53
C GLY A 975 15.62 16.93 40.10
N SER A 976 16.28 18.03 40.45
CA SER A 976 15.96 19.38 39.94
C SER A 976 17.21 20.11 39.46
N GLY A 977 17.05 21.04 38.53
CA GLY A 977 18.09 21.88 37.93
C GLY A 977 17.63 23.34 37.82
N SER A 978 18.60 24.25 37.63
CA SER A 978 18.34 25.70 37.53
C SER A 978 18.58 26.20 36.11
N LEU A 979 17.56 26.86 35.54
CA LEU A 979 17.57 27.49 34.23
C LEU A 979 17.73 29.02 34.40
N PRO A 980 18.90 29.60 34.08
CA PRO A 980 19.10 31.05 34.19
C PRO A 980 18.32 31.82 33.12
N ILE A 981 17.68 32.92 33.50
CA ILE A 981 16.88 33.76 32.61
C ILE A 981 17.62 35.09 32.37
N PRO A 982 18.02 35.41 31.13
CA PRO A 982 18.74 36.65 30.85
C PRO A 982 17.93 37.89 31.25
N ASN A 983 18.61 38.90 31.80
CA ASN A 983 17.99 40.19 32.12
C ASN A 983 17.84 41.06 30.86
N SER A 984 17.03 40.61 29.91
CA SER A 984 16.76 41.28 28.64
C SER A 984 15.29 41.67 28.53
N PRO A 985 14.96 42.97 28.35
CA PRO A 985 13.58 43.40 28.16
C PRO A 985 12.88 42.76 26.95
N ALA A 986 13.64 42.34 25.93
CA ALA A 986 13.11 41.64 24.76
C ALA A 986 12.54 40.24 25.08
N LEU A 987 12.85 39.70 26.26
CA LEU A 987 12.32 38.41 26.72
C LEU A 987 11.03 38.55 27.53
N ALA A 988 10.57 39.77 27.87
CA ALA A 988 9.32 39.96 28.60
C ALA A 988 8.12 39.48 27.76
N GLY A 989 7.32 38.58 28.32
CA GLY A 989 6.15 38.00 27.66
C GLY A 989 6.47 36.87 26.68
N VAL A 990 7.75 36.51 26.49
CA VAL A 990 8.16 35.40 25.62
C VAL A 990 7.74 34.07 26.24
N HIS A 991 7.18 33.21 25.38
CA HIS A 991 6.81 31.84 25.69
C HIS A 991 8.00 30.92 25.44
N VAL A 992 8.29 30.07 26.42
CA VAL A 992 9.40 29.12 26.39
C VAL A 992 8.86 27.74 26.66
N ALA A 993 8.91 26.86 25.67
CA ALA A 993 8.53 25.47 25.83
C ALA A 993 9.74 24.64 26.30
N LEU A 994 9.50 23.80 27.30
CA LEU A 994 10.44 22.81 27.83
C LEU A 994 9.91 21.42 27.60
N HIS A 995 10.82 20.50 27.30
CA HIS A 995 10.50 19.07 27.24
C HIS A 995 11.63 18.24 27.82
N SER A 996 11.32 17.04 28.31
CA SER A 996 12.33 16.10 28.78
C SER A 996 12.21 14.74 28.11
N LEU A 997 13.35 14.22 27.67
CA LEU A 997 13.50 12.88 27.11
C LEU A 997 14.25 11.98 28.08
N TRP A 998 13.84 10.71 28.18
CA TRP A 998 14.64 9.67 28.84
C TRP A 998 15.63 9.06 27.86
N VAL A 999 16.89 8.99 28.28
CA VAL A 999 17.94 8.29 27.51
C VAL A 999 18.53 7.19 28.39
N THR A 1000 18.55 5.95 27.88
CA THR A 1000 19.30 4.83 28.46
C THR A 1000 20.53 4.52 27.61
N THR A 1001 21.41 3.61 28.04
CA THR A 1001 22.60 3.21 27.26
C THR A 1001 22.26 2.48 25.95
N THR A 1002 21.02 2.03 25.76
CA THR A 1002 20.62 1.18 24.63
C THR A 1002 19.36 1.65 23.90
N SER A 1003 18.63 2.66 24.41
CA SER A 1003 17.41 3.17 23.77
C SER A 1003 17.11 4.63 24.14
N PHE A 1004 16.41 5.33 23.24
CA PHE A 1004 15.69 6.57 23.56
C PHE A 1004 14.29 6.19 24.08
N GLY A 1005 13.82 6.83 25.15
CA GLY A 1005 12.57 6.47 25.84
C GLY A 1005 11.55 7.63 25.95
N ASP A 1006 10.35 7.26 26.42
CA ASP A 1006 9.14 8.06 26.67
C ASP A 1006 9.41 9.53 27.06
N SER A 1007 8.55 10.43 26.57
CA SER A 1007 8.71 11.87 26.78
C SER A 1007 7.80 12.45 27.85
N SER A 1008 8.18 13.57 28.48
CA SER A 1008 7.35 14.20 29.52
C SER A 1008 6.10 14.88 28.99
N ASN A 1009 5.24 15.28 29.93
CA ASN A 1009 4.13 16.21 29.76
C ASN A 1009 4.51 17.61 29.26
N GLY A 1010 5.80 17.93 29.07
CA GLY A 1010 6.29 19.26 28.71
C GLY A 1010 5.85 20.38 29.68
N VAL A 1011 6.51 21.53 29.61
CA VAL A 1011 6.13 22.70 30.41
C VAL A 1011 6.35 23.95 29.58
N GLU A 1012 5.32 24.76 29.43
CA GLU A 1012 5.44 26.09 28.85
C GLU A 1012 5.59 27.13 29.96
N MET A 1013 6.58 28.01 29.84
CA MET A 1013 6.81 29.10 30.76
C MET A 1013 6.67 30.44 30.04
N ARG A 1014 6.08 31.42 30.73
CA ARG A 1014 6.04 32.81 30.30
C ARG A 1014 7.04 33.63 31.11
N VAL A 1015 7.94 34.35 30.44
CA VAL A 1015 8.98 35.13 31.10
C VAL A 1015 8.44 36.50 31.54
N GLY A 1016 8.41 36.78 32.84
CA GLY A 1016 7.81 37.99 33.43
C GLY A 1016 6.46 37.73 34.12
N ASN A 1017 5.75 38.80 34.48
CA ASN A 1017 4.40 38.71 35.10
C ASN A 1017 3.32 38.32 34.11
#